data_AF-A0A0N1H568-F1
#
_entry.id   AF-A0A0N1H568-F1
#
_cell.length_a   1.000
_cell.length_b   1.000
_cell.length_c   1.000
_cell.angle_alpha   90.00
_cell.angle_beta   90.00
_cell.angle_gamma   90.00
#
_symmetry.space_group_name_H-M   'P 1'
#
loop_
_entity.id
_entity.type
_entity.pdbx_description
1 polymer ?
#
loop_
_entity_poly.entity_id
_entity_poly.type
_entity_poly.pdbx_seq_one_letter_code
_entity_poly.pdbx_strand_id
1 'polypeptide(L)'
;MGRPDEGLLEAGDWQPAKSERPARSASPMLQALLQFVRPSFLSKASARPTKVRRTAYLDGLRGFAALMVYWGHHQLWAHEPQRADKILENTFGYDHQYYFVTLPGIRTFFAGGHYSVSTFFVISGYVLSAKPLSLIHADEHIGLGDNVASALFRRWIRLFLPLIVTTFLMIVSYHAFDVLPNFTPQRTFRAEIWHWYAEFKNFSFVFRGGGDPWLSYHFHSWSIPVEMKGSIIIYTATMAFSRCTHSARLWCEIGLIYYFLYIVDGGHFAMFMAGMMLSDLDLLAAADNLPRWMNRCKPYKSWIFGALFVISVLLGGCPAYSWNIQYLRDSPVWSHLAFLAPQAIFDYKWFYLFWAAVTLVASVPRIPPLKRFFESRFCQYLGRVSYAFYLFHGPIMWTLGDRLWIVVAQQQRSDIAKTVWFAELTCNAVFNPEIGIVTCEKPPLTLPIAAASTEAKCVGDLEHFQWSIGPHDARVAFGPAGPYAIFGSTSRHTCFGQWMQDFRTLVDWGRVDDADVAGGAKLWRPVDLQRLPPYGLVEKNWFPFWDFAGKMHMHWDVSPRRVFAEVANDGSVVGGDLAELTRVDDDKCMAKYLPQLAAGASESIHQATNSLSITMCKRADASCEPTVYNTFVMAIIQHKVFHDLHSVYEPYVVVFQQSAPFRLHAISSKPLWVHGRGTKGEKRPKKVPDNMPWVQTEMIYVTSMNWKQQGQRYHGYLDDVVLMGFGIEDERSGVIDVMAEDLLEGLGECDM
;
A
#
# COMPACT_ATOMS: atom_id res chain seq x y z
N MET A 1 -31.27 -29.03 75.67
CA MET A 1 -30.28 -28.23 76.43
C MET A 1 -29.19 -27.83 75.45
N GLY A 2 -28.42 -26.78 75.74
CA GLY A 2 -27.25 -26.45 74.91
C GLY A 2 -26.40 -27.68 74.58
N ARG A 3 -26.03 -27.80 73.30
CA ARG A 3 -25.07 -28.68 72.63
C ARG A 3 -23.76 -28.06 72.12
N PRO A 4 -22.57 -28.21 72.75
CA PRO A 4 -21.30 -28.07 72.06
C PRO A 4 -20.68 -29.44 71.71
N ASP A 5 -19.81 -29.40 70.71
CA ASP A 5 -19.34 -30.48 69.85
C ASP A 5 -18.31 -31.46 70.45
N GLU A 6 -18.45 -32.74 70.07
CA GLU A 6 -17.44 -33.81 70.04
C GLU A 6 -16.76 -33.77 68.65
N GLY A 7 -15.45 -33.95 68.49
CA GLY A 7 -14.73 -35.20 68.70
C GLY A 7 -13.35 -35.13 68.02
N LEU A 8 -12.37 -35.81 68.62
CA LEU A 8 -10.96 -35.88 68.21
C LEU A 8 -10.69 -37.19 67.45
N LEU A 9 -9.81 -37.11 66.45
CA LEU A 9 -9.05 -38.19 65.75
C LEU A 9 -9.78 -38.99 64.65
N GLU A 10 -9.36 -38.80 63.38
CA GLU A 10 -8.82 -39.86 62.51
C GLU A 10 -8.47 -39.35 61.08
N ALA A 11 -7.47 -40.01 60.48
CA ALA A 11 -7.05 -40.05 59.07
C ALA A 11 -6.33 -38.83 58.47
N GLY A 12 -4.99 -38.90 58.49
CA GLY A 12 -4.19 -38.33 57.42
C GLY A 12 -4.23 -39.21 56.18
N ASP A 13 -4.22 -38.58 55.01
CA ASP A 13 -3.86 -39.23 53.75
C ASP A 13 -3.05 -38.27 52.87
N TRP A 14 -1.94 -38.79 52.35
CA TRP A 14 -0.94 -38.10 51.54
C TRP A 14 -1.46 -37.64 50.18
N GLN A 15 -1.05 -36.46 49.70
CA GLN A 15 -0.89 -36.15 48.26
C GLN A 15 0.26 -35.14 48.00
N PRO A 16 0.90 -35.19 46.82
CA PRO A 16 2.36 -35.09 46.67
C PRO A 16 2.90 -33.67 46.53
N ALA A 17 4.21 -33.54 46.76
CA ALA A 17 4.98 -32.32 46.55
C ALA A 17 4.75 -31.73 45.15
N LYS A 18 4.06 -30.58 45.07
CA LYS A 18 4.09 -29.75 43.87
C LYS A 18 5.41 -29.01 43.83
N SER A 19 6.27 -29.40 42.89
CA SER A 19 7.43 -28.60 42.49
C SER A 19 6.93 -27.23 42.03
N GLU A 20 7.10 -26.19 42.85
CA GLU A 20 7.02 -24.82 42.36
C GLU A 20 8.23 -24.60 41.44
N ARG A 21 8.02 -24.86 40.15
CA ARG A 21 8.87 -24.26 39.12
C ARG A 21 8.64 -22.75 39.23
N PRO A 22 9.68 -21.93 39.45
CA PRO A 22 9.50 -20.49 39.44
C PRO A 22 9.01 -20.12 38.03
N ALA A 23 7.79 -19.61 37.94
CA ALA A 23 7.31 -18.97 36.73
C ALA A 23 8.36 -17.91 36.37
N ARG A 24 8.95 -18.03 35.18
CA ARG A 24 9.94 -17.08 34.66
C ARG A 24 9.34 -15.67 34.76
N SER A 25 9.72 -14.95 35.80
CA SER A 25 9.36 -13.56 35.96
C SER A 25 9.94 -12.81 34.77
N ALA A 26 9.08 -12.25 33.94
CA ALA A 26 9.46 -11.20 33.00
C ALA A 26 10.35 -10.18 33.75
N SER A 27 11.42 -9.71 33.11
CA SER A 27 12.31 -8.72 33.71
C SER A 27 11.47 -7.50 34.17
N PRO A 28 11.85 -6.81 35.26
CA PRO A 28 11.13 -5.63 35.73
C PRO A 28 10.98 -4.55 34.64
N MET A 29 11.91 -4.51 33.68
CA MET A 29 11.80 -3.70 32.47
C MET A 29 10.66 -4.15 31.54
N LEU A 30 10.55 -5.46 31.27
CA LEU A 30 9.44 -6.01 30.47
C LEU A 30 8.09 -5.81 31.18
N GLN A 31 8.04 -5.91 32.51
CA GLN A 31 6.83 -5.60 33.28
C GLN A 31 6.49 -4.10 33.24
N ALA A 32 7.48 -3.21 33.34
CA ALA A 32 7.28 -1.76 33.21
C ALA A 32 6.82 -1.39 31.79
N LEU A 33 7.36 -2.03 30.75
CA LEU A 33 6.98 -1.84 29.36
C LEU A 33 5.57 -2.39 29.09
N LEU A 34 5.24 -3.56 29.63
CA LEU A 34 3.89 -4.13 29.58
C LEU A 34 2.89 -3.26 30.35
N GLN A 35 3.27 -2.65 31.49
CA GLN A 35 2.42 -1.70 32.21
C GLN A 35 2.26 -0.37 31.47
N PHE A 36 3.30 0.10 30.76
CA PHE A 36 3.26 1.29 29.92
C PHE A 36 2.37 1.11 28.69
N VAL A 37 2.43 -0.05 28.04
CA VAL A 37 1.61 -0.39 26.86
C VAL A 37 0.19 -0.83 27.26
N ARG A 38 -0.04 -1.27 28.52
CA ARG A 38 -1.35 -1.73 28.98
C ARG A 38 -2.36 -0.57 28.95
N PRO A 39 -3.41 -0.66 28.11
CA PRO A 39 -4.44 0.37 28.07
C PRO A 39 -5.09 0.58 29.43
N SER A 40 -5.31 1.84 29.80
CA SER A 40 -5.91 2.20 31.10
C SER A 40 -7.28 1.56 31.38
N PHE A 41 -8.01 1.11 30.36
CA PHE A 41 -9.28 0.38 30.53
C PHE A 41 -9.09 -1.07 31.03
N LEU A 42 -7.94 -1.69 30.76
CA LEU A 42 -7.56 -3.04 31.24
C LEU A 42 -6.88 -3.01 32.61
N SER A 43 -6.54 -1.83 33.12
CA SER A 43 -5.98 -1.69 34.47
C SER A 43 -7.10 -1.78 35.52
N LYS A 44 -6.88 -2.63 36.53
CA LYS A 44 -7.69 -2.72 37.75
C LYS A 44 -7.39 -1.55 38.72
N ALA A 45 -6.36 -0.74 38.45
CA ALA A 45 -6.01 0.40 39.29
C ALA A 45 -7.05 1.52 39.13
N SER A 46 -8.01 1.53 40.06
CA SER A 46 -8.81 2.66 40.56
C SER A 46 -8.89 3.89 39.64
N ALA A 47 -9.79 3.85 38.66
CA ALA A 47 -10.44 5.08 38.24
C ALA A 47 -11.50 5.38 39.30
N ARG A 48 -11.29 6.39 40.15
CA ARG A 48 -12.35 6.93 41.02
C ARG A 48 -13.61 7.10 40.17
N PRO A 49 -14.81 6.69 40.64
CA PRO A 49 -16.04 6.83 39.87
C PRO A 49 -16.40 8.31 39.76
N THR A 50 -15.82 9.00 38.77
CA THR A 50 -16.29 10.31 38.34
C THR A 50 -17.72 10.15 37.86
N LYS A 51 -18.66 10.95 38.41
CA LYS A 51 -20.04 11.03 37.91
C LYS A 51 -20.00 11.18 36.38
N VAL A 52 -20.59 10.22 35.68
CA VAL A 52 -20.72 10.25 34.22
C VAL A 52 -21.49 11.50 33.85
N ARG A 53 -20.85 12.43 33.13
CA ARG A 53 -21.49 13.67 32.67
C ARG A 53 -22.63 13.31 31.71
N ARG A 54 -23.67 14.15 31.64
CA ARG A 54 -24.82 13.94 30.73
C ARG A 54 -24.40 13.72 29.27
N THR A 55 -23.29 14.33 28.86
CA THR A 55 -22.71 14.27 27.51
C THR A 55 -21.63 13.20 27.34
N ALA A 56 -21.36 12.34 28.33
CA ALA A 56 -20.28 11.35 28.24
C ALA A 56 -20.44 10.39 27.06
N TYR A 57 -21.67 10.07 26.65
CA TYR A 57 -21.93 9.27 25.46
C TYR A 57 -21.34 9.90 24.17
N LEU A 58 -21.23 11.24 24.08
CA LEU A 58 -20.63 11.91 22.93
C LEU A 58 -19.13 11.65 22.86
N ASP A 59 -18.43 11.65 24.01
CA ASP A 59 -17.02 11.29 24.08
C ASP A 59 -16.80 9.83 23.64
N GLY A 60 -17.69 8.94 24.08
CA GLY A 60 -17.66 7.52 23.70
C GLY A 60 -17.95 7.29 22.22
N LEU A 61 -18.96 7.98 21.68
CA LEU A 61 -19.33 7.93 20.27
C LEU A 61 -18.20 8.46 19.38
N ARG A 62 -17.56 9.58 19.78
CA ARG A 62 -16.36 10.12 19.12
C ARG A 62 -15.21 9.10 19.15
N GLY A 63 -14.98 8.46 20.29
CA GLY A 63 -13.97 7.42 20.42
C GLY A 63 -14.19 6.25 19.46
N PHE A 64 -15.41 5.72 19.43
CA PHE A 64 -15.77 4.62 18.56
C PHE A 64 -15.69 5.00 17.08
N ALA A 65 -16.17 6.21 16.71
CA ALA A 65 -16.03 6.74 15.36
C ALA A 65 -14.55 6.84 14.93
N ALA A 66 -13.63 7.20 15.82
CA ALA A 66 -12.20 7.23 15.51
C ALA A 66 -11.64 5.84 15.23
N LEU A 67 -12.06 4.83 16.00
CA LEU A 67 -11.75 3.42 15.71
C LEU A 67 -12.26 3.00 14.33
N MET A 68 -13.47 3.43 13.97
CA MET A 68 -14.06 3.12 12.67
C MET A 68 -13.35 3.80 11.49
N VAL A 69 -12.83 5.03 11.68
CA VAL A 69 -11.98 5.69 10.67
C VAL A 69 -10.69 4.91 10.45
N TYR A 70 -10.00 4.54 11.53
CA TYR A 70 -8.80 3.69 11.43
C TYR A 70 -9.11 2.38 10.72
N TRP A 71 -10.16 1.69 11.14
CA TRP A 71 -10.51 0.40 10.57
C TRP A 71 -10.85 0.52 9.10
N GLY A 72 -11.56 1.59 8.70
CA GLY A 72 -11.80 1.93 7.31
C GLY A 72 -10.50 2.10 6.51
N HIS A 73 -9.59 2.96 6.97
CA HIS A 73 -8.29 3.12 6.31
C HIS A 73 -7.49 1.82 6.29
N HIS A 74 -7.50 1.04 7.37
CA HIS A 74 -6.82 -0.25 7.43
C HIS A 74 -7.34 -1.23 6.37
N GLN A 75 -8.66 -1.39 6.26
CA GLN A 75 -9.28 -2.27 5.27
C GLN A 75 -9.09 -1.77 3.83
N LEU A 76 -9.05 -0.46 3.61
CA LEU A 76 -8.93 0.10 2.27
C LEU A 76 -7.47 0.18 1.81
N TRP A 77 -6.57 0.71 2.63
CA TRP A 77 -5.17 0.94 2.26
C TRP A 77 -4.33 -0.34 2.34
N ALA A 78 -4.53 -1.19 3.36
CA ALA A 78 -3.77 -2.45 3.44
C ALA A 78 -4.21 -3.49 2.39
N HIS A 79 -5.36 -3.27 1.74
CA HIS A 79 -5.91 -4.16 0.71
C HIS A 79 -6.18 -3.43 -0.61
N GLU A 80 -5.50 -2.30 -0.84
CA GLU A 80 -5.56 -1.56 -2.12
C GLU A 80 -5.21 -2.45 -3.33
N PRO A 81 -4.21 -3.36 -3.28
CA PRO A 81 -3.91 -4.24 -4.42
C PRO A 81 -5.07 -5.16 -4.82
N GLN A 82 -5.95 -5.50 -3.87
CA GLN A 82 -7.16 -6.30 -4.13
C GLN A 82 -8.36 -5.43 -4.54
N ARG A 83 -8.16 -4.12 -4.77
CA ARG A 83 -9.23 -3.14 -5.02
C ARG A 83 -10.35 -3.25 -3.99
N ALA A 84 -9.95 -3.42 -2.73
CA ALA A 84 -10.88 -3.56 -1.62
C ALA A 84 -11.79 -2.32 -1.49
N ASP A 85 -11.32 -1.15 -1.91
CA ASP A 85 -12.11 0.07 -2.08
C ASP A 85 -13.26 -0.11 -3.08
N LYS A 86 -13.03 -0.65 -4.27
CA LYS A 86 -14.08 -0.91 -5.26
C LYS A 86 -15.14 -1.89 -4.72
N ILE A 87 -14.77 -2.82 -3.84
CA ILE A 87 -15.73 -3.76 -3.24
C ILE A 87 -16.43 -3.14 -2.03
N LEU A 88 -15.66 -2.75 -1.02
CA LEU A 88 -16.13 -2.33 0.30
C LEU A 88 -16.74 -0.93 0.28
N GLU A 89 -16.37 -0.05 -0.64
CA GLU A 89 -16.98 1.27 -0.78
C GLU A 89 -18.19 1.31 -1.71
N ASN A 90 -18.50 0.20 -2.39
CA ASN A 90 -19.75 -0.01 -3.11
C ASN A 90 -20.75 -0.84 -2.30
N THR A 91 -21.96 -1.00 -2.83
CA THR A 91 -23.07 -1.66 -2.12
C THR A 91 -23.34 -3.06 -2.63
N PHE A 92 -24.02 -3.85 -1.80
CA PHE A 92 -24.52 -5.17 -2.16
C PHE A 92 -25.31 -5.14 -3.50
N GLY A 93 -24.87 -5.94 -4.47
CA GLY A 93 -25.46 -6.05 -5.80
C GLY A 93 -24.95 -5.04 -6.83
N TYR A 94 -24.03 -4.13 -6.47
CA TYR A 94 -23.33 -3.28 -7.44
C TYR A 94 -22.46 -4.15 -8.37
N ASP A 95 -22.50 -3.88 -9.68
CA ASP A 95 -21.76 -4.63 -10.72
C ASP A 95 -22.02 -6.16 -10.66
N HIS A 96 -23.25 -6.55 -10.30
CA HIS A 96 -23.66 -7.94 -10.09
C HIS A 96 -22.85 -8.71 -9.02
N GLN A 97 -22.17 -8.01 -8.11
CA GLN A 97 -21.40 -8.60 -7.01
C GLN A 97 -22.16 -8.58 -5.68
N TYR A 98 -22.18 -9.72 -4.98
CA TYR A 98 -23.01 -9.92 -3.79
C TYR A 98 -22.19 -10.41 -2.60
N TYR A 99 -21.49 -9.48 -1.93
CA TYR A 99 -20.68 -9.80 -0.76
C TYR A 99 -21.41 -9.52 0.55
N PHE A 100 -21.39 -10.45 1.50
CA PHE A 100 -22.03 -10.26 2.81
C PHE A 100 -21.56 -8.98 3.53
N VAL A 101 -20.28 -8.63 3.37
CA VAL A 101 -19.67 -7.44 3.97
C VAL A 101 -20.22 -6.12 3.41
N THR A 102 -20.82 -6.10 2.21
CA THR A 102 -21.37 -4.89 1.58
C THR A 102 -22.85 -4.65 1.91
N LEU A 103 -23.45 -5.47 2.77
CA LEU A 103 -24.81 -5.27 3.27
C LEU A 103 -24.91 -3.98 4.13
N PRO A 104 -26.05 -3.24 4.05
CA PRO A 104 -26.29 -2.08 4.90
C PRO A 104 -26.11 -2.40 6.39
N GLY A 105 -25.46 -1.49 7.11
CA GLY A 105 -25.12 -1.66 8.53
C GLY A 105 -23.88 -2.53 8.78
N ILE A 106 -23.74 -3.68 8.12
CA ILE A 106 -22.51 -4.49 8.21
C ILE A 106 -21.34 -3.74 7.58
N ARG A 107 -21.56 -3.19 6.38
CA ARG A 107 -20.58 -2.40 5.63
C ARG A 107 -20.01 -1.24 6.46
N THR A 108 -20.82 -0.62 7.30
CA THR A 108 -20.38 0.46 8.19
C THR A 108 -19.22 0.00 9.08
N PHE A 109 -19.18 -1.26 9.50
CA PHE A 109 -18.09 -1.81 10.31
C PHE A 109 -16.80 -2.09 9.53
N PHE A 110 -16.78 -1.92 8.20
CA PHE A 110 -15.60 -2.18 7.36
C PHE A 110 -15.17 -0.94 6.57
N ALA A 111 -16.11 -0.22 5.96
CA ALA A 111 -15.86 0.98 5.15
C ALA A 111 -16.60 2.23 5.66
N GLY A 112 -17.03 2.24 6.93
CA GLY A 112 -17.79 3.35 7.53
C GLY A 112 -16.97 4.59 7.93
N GLY A 113 -15.80 4.82 7.31
CA GLY A 113 -14.92 5.94 7.63
C GLY A 113 -15.60 7.30 7.42
N HIS A 114 -16.19 7.53 6.24
CA HIS A 114 -16.88 8.78 5.92
C HIS A 114 -18.10 9.06 6.81
N TYR A 115 -18.83 8.00 7.20
CA TYR A 115 -19.94 8.13 8.13
C TYR A 115 -19.46 8.52 9.54
N SER A 116 -18.32 7.99 9.96
CA SER A 116 -17.66 8.37 11.22
C SER A 116 -17.17 9.82 11.20
N VAL A 117 -16.59 10.28 10.08
CA VAL A 117 -16.20 11.69 9.89
C VAL A 117 -17.40 12.62 9.95
N SER A 118 -18.51 12.26 9.30
CA SER A 118 -19.76 13.05 9.35
C SER A 118 -20.30 13.14 10.79
N THR A 119 -20.18 12.05 11.54
CA THR A 119 -20.53 12.01 12.98
C THR A 119 -19.65 12.97 13.80
N PHE A 120 -18.35 13.10 13.48
CA PHE A 120 -17.49 14.10 14.13
C PHE A 120 -17.99 15.52 13.91
N PHE A 121 -18.35 15.89 12.68
CA PHE A 121 -18.83 17.24 12.39
C PHE A 121 -20.12 17.59 13.16
N VAL A 122 -21.06 16.64 13.28
CA VAL A 122 -22.27 16.84 14.10
C VAL A 122 -21.93 16.96 15.60
N ILE A 123 -21.06 16.08 16.13
CA ILE A 123 -20.62 16.15 17.54
C ILE A 123 -19.90 17.48 17.80
N SER A 124 -19.03 17.91 16.90
CA SER A 124 -18.31 19.17 16.99
C SER A 124 -19.29 20.34 17.04
N GLY A 125 -20.27 20.41 16.13
CA GLY A 125 -21.35 21.41 16.20
C GLY A 125 -22.07 21.47 17.54
N TYR A 126 -22.45 20.29 18.07
CA TYR A 126 -23.13 20.16 19.37
C TYR A 126 -22.28 20.65 20.54
N VAL A 127 -21.04 20.14 20.66
CA VAL A 127 -20.18 20.41 21.82
C VAL A 127 -19.75 21.88 21.86
N LEU A 128 -19.58 22.50 20.70
CA LEU A 128 -19.16 23.90 20.61
C LEU A 128 -20.27 24.89 20.92
N SER A 129 -21.52 24.55 20.59
CA SER A 129 -22.65 25.41 20.91
C SER A 129 -23.18 25.19 22.32
N ALA A 130 -22.93 24.04 22.96
CA ALA A 130 -23.52 23.68 24.25
C ALA A 130 -23.32 24.75 25.35
N LYS A 131 -22.08 25.22 25.56
CA LYS A 131 -21.81 26.26 26.57
C LYS A 131 -22.31 27.66 26.13
N PRO A 132 -22.01 28.15 24.91
CA PRO A 132 -22.60 29.39 24.40
C PRO A 132 -24.13 29.45 24.49
N LEU A 133 -24.84 28.40 24.05
CA LEU A 133 -26.30 28.33 24.12
C LEU A 133 -26.80 28.32 25.56
N SER A 134 -26.12 27.62 26.48
CA SER A 134 -26.50 27.67 27.89
C SER A 134 -26.39 29.07 28.51
N LEU A 135 -25.40 29.87 28.06
CA LEU A 135 -25.25 31.27 28.49
C LEU A 135 -26.31 32.16 27.86
N ILE A 136 -26.68 31.91 26.60
CA ILE A 136 -27.79 32.60 25.93
C ILE A 136 -29.12 32.33 26.64
N HIS A 137 -29.38 31.08 27.05
CA HIS A 137 -30.60 30.73 27.80
C HIS A 137 -30.62 31.33 29.21
N ALA A 138 -29.46 31.66 29.77
CA ALA A 138 -29.32 32.33 31.06
C ALA A 138 -29.27 33.87 30.96
N ASP A 139 -29.44 34.42 29.75
CA ASP A 139 -29.28 35.86 29.45
C ASP A 139 -27.89 36.45 29.83
N GLU A 140 -26.85 35.60 29.94
CA GLU A 140 -25.48 35.99 30.30
C GLU A 140 -24.65 36.37 29.07
N HIS A 141 -25.01 37.46 28.38
CA HIS A 141 -24.37 37.87 27.12
C HIS A 141 -22.90 38.32 27.26
N ILE A 142 -22.50 38.85 28.41
CA ILE A 142 -21.10 39.25 28.65
C ILE A 142 -20.22 37.98 28.74
N GLY A 143 -20.64 37.02 29.56
CA GLY A 143 -19.94 35.73 29.69
C GLY A 143 -19.93 34.93 28.39
N LEU A 144 -20.95 35.10 27.52
CA LEU A 144 -20.95 34.53 26.17
C LEU A 144 -19.78 35.04 25.33
N GLY A 145 -19.55 36.36 25.32
CA GLY A 145 -18.44 36.98 24.57
C GLY A 145 -17.08 36.43 25.02
N ASP A 146 -16.86 36.40 26.34
CA ASP A 146 -15.63 35.85 26.94
C ASP A 146 -15.45 34.37 26.58
N ASN A 147 -16.53 33.58 26.63
CA ASN A 147 -16.49 32.17 26.29
C ASN A 147 -16.11 31.95 24.83
N VAL A 148 -16.76 32.65 23.90
CA VAL A 148 -16.53 32.51 22.45
C VAL A 148 -15.12 32.96 22.07
N ALA A 149 -14.66 34.12 22.56
CA ALA A 149 -13.31 34.62 22.28
C ALA A 149 -12.23 33.62 22.75
N SER A 150 -12.39 33.12 23.98
CA SER A 150 -11.49 32.15 24.59
C SER A 150 -11.52 30.78 23.87
N ALA A 151 -12.69 30.34 23.42
CA ALA A 151 -12.88 29.10 22.69
C ALA A 151 -12.29 29.17 21.28
N LEU A 152 -12.49 30.28 20.57
CA LEU A 152 -11.94 30.52 19.23
C LEU A 152 -10.40 30.52 19.24
N PHE A 153 -9.77 31.29 20.13
CA PHE A 153 -8.31 31.38 20.23
C PHE A 153 -7.65 30.01 20.48
N ARG A 154 -8.15 29.25 21.46
CA ARG A 154 -7.60 27.94 21.80
C ARG A 154 -7.88 26.87 20.74
N ARG A 155 -8.94 27.00 19.95
CA ARG A 155 -9.35 25.96 18.99
C ARG A 155 -8.30 25.76 17.91
N TRP A 156 -7.77 26.85 17.35
CA TRP A 156 -6.73 26.78 16.34
C TRP A 156 -5.50 26.03 16.87
N ILE A 157 -5.02 26.39 18.06
CA ILE A 157 -3.86 25.74 18.69
C ILE A 157 -4.14 24.24 18.91
N ARG A 158 -5.31 23.88 19.45
CA ARG A 158 -5.68 22.48 19.72
C ARG A 158 -5.75 21.60 18.48
N LEU A 159 -6.13 22.18 17.33
CA LEU A 159 -6.29 21.45 16.07
C LEU A 159 -5.00 21.39 15.25
N PHE A 160 -4.22 22.47 15.23
CA PHE A 160 -3.07 22.59 14.34
C PHE A 160 -1.74 22.29 15.02
N LEU A 161 -1.56 22.59 16.32
CA LEU A 161 -0.29 22.32 17.00
C LEU A 161 0.05 20.82 17.02
N PRO A 162 -0.87 19.90 17.35
CA PRO A 162 -0.54 18.48 17.33
C PRO A 162 -0.26 17.98 15.91
N LEU A 163 -0.95 18.51 14.89
CA LEU A 163 -0.68 18.19 13.48
C LEU A 163 0.71 18.70 13.03
N ILE A 164 1.13 19.89 13.46
CA ILE A 164 2.47 20.42 13.23
C ILE A 164 3.50 19.46 13.85
N VAL A 165 3.29 19.05 15.09
CA VAL A 165 4.21 18.13 15.78
C VAL A 165 4.28 16.78 15.06
N THR A 166 3.15 16.18 14.67
CA THR A 166 3.17 14.87 14.01
C THR A 166 3.81 14.92 12.64
N THR A 167 3.50 15.91 11.82
CA THR A 167 4.13 16.07 10.50
C THR A 167 5.61 16.43 10.59
N PHE A 168 5.99 17.25 11.57
CA PHE A 168 7.40 17.52 11.85
C PHE A 168 8.15 16.26 12.29
N LEU A 169 7.55 15.43 13.15
CA LEU A 169 8.14 14.14 13.55
C LEU A 169 8.30 13.21 12.35
N MET A 170 7.40 13.23 11.37
CA MET A 170 7.54 12.45 10.13
C MET A 170 8.70 12.93 9.25
N ILE A 171 8.84 14.26 9.10
CA ILE A 171 9.95 14.88 8.38
C ILE A 171 11.28 14.52 9.05
N VAL A 172 11.35 14.65 10.38
CA VAL A 172 12.53 14.26 11.16
C VAL A 172 12.79 12.76 11.04
N SER A 173 11.75 11.92 11.11
CA SER A 173 11.94 10.47 11.03
C SER A 173 12.53 10.03 9.69
N TYR A 174 12.14 10.70 8.60
CA TYR A 174 12.76 10.48 7.30
C TYR A 174 14.20 10.98 7.27
N HIS A 175 14.45 12.26 7.55
CA HIS A 175 15.80 12.82 7.39
C HIS A 175 16.83 12.40 8.45
N ALA A 176 16.40 11.86 9.60
CA ALA A 176 17.30 11.40 10.66
C ALA A 176 17.46 9.87 10.69
N PHE A 177 16.46 9.11 10.22
CA PHE A 177 16.44 7.66 10.34
C PHE A 177 16.08 6.92 9.04
N ASP A 178 16.00 7.64 7.91
CA ASP A 178 15.64 7.11 6.58
C ASP A 178 14.36 6.25 6.57
N VAL A 179 13.41 6.60 7.44
CA VAL A 179 12.09 5.95 7.45
C VAL A 179 11.30 6.46 6.26
N LEU A 180 11.25 5.66 5.19
CA LEU A 180 10.51 5.93 3.95
C LEU A 180 9.06 6.34 4.25
N PRO A 181 8.67 7.58 3.89
CA PRO A 181 7.31 8.06 4.07
C PRO A 181 6.45 7.78 2.84
N ASN A 182 5.13 7.82 3.02
CA ASN A 182 4.16 7.83 1.91
C ASN A 182 3.94 9.25 1.35
N PHE A 183 5.03 9.97 1.07
CA PHE A 183 5.06 11.26 0.37
C PHE A 183 6.40 11.39 -0.37
N THR A 184 6.49 12.28 -1.35
CA THR A 184 7.73 12.51 -2.12
C THR A 184 8.68 13.45 -1.37
N PRO A 185 9.81 12.95 -0.81
CA PRO A 185 10.71 13.77 -0.04
C PRO A 185 11.58 14.68 -0.92
N GLN A 186 12.02 15.79 -0.34
CA GLN A 186 12.96 16.76 -0.90
C GLN A 186 14.40 16.35 -0.59
N ARG A 187 15.32 16.73 -1.49
CA ARG A 187 16.76 16.37 -1.38
C ARG A 187 17.45 16.83 -0.11
N THR A 188 16.98 17.90 0.54
CA THR A 188 17.61 18.45 1.74
C THR A 188 16.57 18.77 2.80
N PHE A 189 16.93 18.60 4.08
CA PHE A 189 16.06 18.93 5.22
C PHE A 189 15.56 20.38 5.16
N ARG A 190 16.40 21.32 4.71
CA ARG A 190 16.00 22.73 4.57
C ARG A 190 14.95 22.92 3.48
N ALA A 191 15.11 22.26 2.33
CA ALA A 191 14.12 22.30 1.26
C ALA A 191 12.81 21.64 1.70
N GLU A 192 12.89 20.54 2.44
CA GLU A 192 11.72 19.85 3.01
C GLU A 192 10.94 20.75 3.96
N ILE A 193 11.62 21.40 4.92
CA ILE A 193 10.97 22.32 5.86
C ILE A 193 10.31 23.50 5.15
N TRP A 194 10.95 24.01 4.08
CA TRP A 194 10.36 25.11 3.30
C TRP A 194 9.13 24.66 2.52
N HIS A 195 9.18 23.48 1.90
CA HIS A 195 8.06 22.88 1.17
C HIS A 195 6.88 22.61 2.12
N TRP A 196 7.16 21.96 3.26
CA TRP A 196 6.19 21.73 4.33
C TRP A 196 5.54 23.02 4.82
N TYR A 197 6.33 24.08 5.06
CA TYR A 197 5.79 25.37 5.47
C TYR A 197 4.88 25.98 4.40
N ALA A 198 5.27 25.89 3.12
CA ALA A 198 4.51 26.43 2.00
C ALA A 198 3.17 25.72 1.81
N GLU A 199 3.10 24.41 2.00
CA GLU A 199 1.83 23.67 2.03
C GLU A 199 1.04 23.99 3.30
N PHE A 200 1.66 23.91 4.47
CA PHE A 200 0.99 24.05 5.77
C PHE A 200 0.35 25.43 5.97
N LYS A 201 0.99 26.52 5.52
CA LYS A 201 0.42 27.87 5.59
C LYS A 201 -0.88 27.97 4.78
N ASN A 202 -0.94 27.31 3.62
CA ASN A 202 -2.12 27.29 2.77
C ASN A 202 -3.19 26.37 3.35
N PHE A 203 -2.79 25.21 3.86
CA PHE A 203 -3.66 24.23 4.51
C PHE A 203 -4.36 24.80 5.76
N SER A 204 -3.64 25.57 6.57
CA SER A 204 -4.16 26.19 7.80
C SER A 204 -4.97 27.48 7.57
N PHE A 205 -5.01 28.01 6.35
CA PHE A 205 -5.72 29.24 6.03
C PHE A 205 -7.24 29.00 5.85
N VAL A 206 -8.03 29.56 6.77
CA VAL A 206 -9.49 29.35 6.85
C VAL A 206 -10.23 29.83 5.60
N PHE A 207 -9.80 30.93 4.98
CA PHE A 207 -10.49 31.52 3.82
C PHE A 207 -9.92 31.05 2.48
N ARG A 208 -9.19 29.93 2.48
CA ARG A 208 -8.71 29.32 1.24
C ARG A 208 -9.89 28.87 0.38
N GLY A 209 -9.93 29.38 -0.86
CA GLY A 209 -10.99 29.14 -1.85
C GLY A 209 -10.64 28.14 -2.95
N GLY A 210 -9.42 27.58 -3.00
CA GLY A 210 -9.03 26.61 -4.03
C GLY A 210 -7.66 25.96 -3.81
N GLY A 211 -7.29 25.06 -4.73
CA GLY A 211 -6.10 24.19 -4.67
C GLY A 211 -6.31 22.91 -3.84
N ASP A 212 -5.27 22.10 -3.70
CA ASP A 212 -5.39 20.80 -3.03
C ASP A 212 -5.81 20.92 -1.55
N PRO A 213 -6.88 20.24 -1.14
CA PRO A 213 -7.36 20.26 0.25
C PRO A 213 -6.53 19.38 1.19
N TRP A 214 -5.56 18.65 0.64
CA TRP A 214 -4.73 17.69 1.35
C TRP A 214 -3.41 18.34 1.81
N LEU A 215 -2.78 17.73 2.82
CA LEU A 215 -1.40 18.00 3.21
C LEU A 215 -0.58 16.78 2.80
N SER A 216 0.44 16.93 1.95
CA SER A 216 1.19 15.79 1.38
C SER A 216 1.79 14.89 2.45
N TYR A 217 2.29 15.50 3.52
CA TYR A 217 2.85 14.82 4.69
C TYR A 217 1.83 14.01 5.49
N HIS A 218 0.51 14.25 5.30
CA HIS A 218 -0.53 13.66 6.12
C HIS A 218 -1.91 13.70 5.45
N PHE A 219 -2.05 13.01 4.31
CA PHE A 219 -3.22 13.07 3.42
C PHE A 219 -4.59 13.03 4.12
N HIS A 220 -4.79 12.11 5.07
CA HIS A 220 -6.08 11.92 5.74
C HIS A 220 -6.44 13.02 6.76
N SER A 221 -5.57 14.03 6.97
CA SER A 221 -5.81 15.19 7.86
C SER A 221 -6.75 16.25 7.30
N TRP A 222 -7.25 16.10 6.06
CA TRP A 222 -8.10 17.07 5.36
C TRP A 222 -9.32 17.55 6.16
N SER A 223 -9.82 16.76 7.11
CA SER A 223 -10.95 17.13 7.97
C SER A 223 -10.61 18.25 8.97
N ILE A 224 -9.33 18.50 9.28
CA ILE A 224 -8.89 19.48 10.29
C ILE A 224 -9.20 20.94 9.87
N PRO A 225 -8.89 21.39 8.63
CA PRO A 225 -9.35 22.68 8.15
C PRO A 225 -10.88 22.81 8.14
N VAL A 226 -11.60 21.75 7.78
CA VAL A 226 -13.07 21.73 7.80
C VAL A 226 -13.60 21.91 9.21
N GLU A 227 -13.00 21.24 10.19
CA GLU A 227 -13.26 21.42 11.63
C GLU A 227 -13.08 22.87 12.06
N MET A 228 -11.99 23.53 11.64
CA MET A 228 -11.76 24.95 11.97
C MET A 228 -12.81 25.88 11.32
N LYS A 229 -13.13 25.68 10.03
CA LYS A 229 -14.15 26.45 9.31
C LYS A 229 -15.53 26.28 9.97
N GLY A 230 -15.94 25.04 10.25
CA GLY A 230 -17.19 24.73 10.95
C GLY A 230 -17.26 25.37 12.33
N SER A 231 -16.14 25.40 13.07
CA SER A 231 -16.05 26.08 14.37
C SER A 231 -16.37 27.57 14.29
N ILE A 232 -15.80 28.26 13.30
CA ILE A 232 -16.03 29.68 13.09
C ILE A 232 -17.49 29.95 12.76
N ILE A 233 -18.12 29.10 11.94
CA ILE A 233 -19.55 29.18 11.63
C ILE A 233 -20.38 29.06 12.92
N ILE A 234 -20.08 28.08 13.78
CA ILE A 234 -20.80 27.90 15.06
C ILE A 234 -20.65 29.11 15.98
N TYR A 235 -19.42 29.61 16.16
CA TYR A 235 -19.18 30.78 16.99
C TYR A 235 -19.85 32.04 16.43
N THR A 236 -19.85 32.21 15.11
CA THR A 236 -20.52 33.34 14.45
C THR A 236 -22.04 33.23 14.59
N ALA A 237 -22.61 32.05 14.34
CA ALA A 237 -24.05 31.80 14.44
C ALA A 237 -24.55 31.96 15.88
N THR A 238 -23.83 31.45 16.88
CA THR A 238 -24.21 31.64 18.30
C THR A 238 -24.21 33.11 18.70
N MET A 239 -23.24 33.90 18.23
CA MET A 239 -23.23 35.35 18.47
C MET A 239 -24.36 36.08 17.71
N ALA A 240 -24.56 35.76 16.43
CA ALA A 240 -25.58 36.38 15.59
C ALA A 240 -27.00 36.11 16.11
N PHE A 241 -27.26 34.89 16.61
CA PHE A 241 -28.58 34.49 17.12
C PHE A 241 -28.74 34.68 18.63
N SER A 242 -27.75 35.28 19.30
CA SER A 242 -27.74 35.43 20.76
C SER A 242 -28.92 36.25 21.31
N ARG A 243 -29.50 37.13 20.49
CA ARG A 243 -30.65 37.99 20.83
C ARG A 243 -31.97 37.51 20.23
N CYS A 244 -31.98 36.42 19.48
CA CYS A 244 -33.19 35.85 18.92
C CYS A 244 -34.01 35.15 20.02
N THR A 245 -35.34 35.21 19.91
CA THR A 245 -36.20 34.33 20.71
C THR A 245 -35.88 32.86 20.40
N HIS A 246 -36.18 31.94 21.32
CA HIS A 246 -35.91 30.51 21.13
C HIS A 246 -36.48 29.97 19.80
N SER A 247 -37.70 30.37 19.43
CA SER A 247 -38.32 29.94 18.17
C SER A 247 -37.66 30.57 16.94
N ALA A 248 -37.32 31.86 16.99
CA ALA A 248 -36.65 32.53 15.88
C ALA A 248 -35.26 31.93 15.64
N ARG A 249 -34.51 31.64 16.70
CA ARG A 249 -33.19 31.00 16.61
C ARG A 249 -33.25 29.63 15.94
N LEU A 250 -34.19 28.77 16.34
CA LEU A 250 -34.38 27.46 15.70
C LEU A 250 -34.70 27.60 14.20
N TRP A 251 -35.49 28.60 13.81
CA TRP A 251 -35.75 28.87 12.39
C TRP A 251 -34.51 29.39 11.64
N CYS A 252 -33.69 30.22 12.28
CA CYS A 252 -32.41 30.67 11.72
C CYS A 252 -31.44 29.50 11.53
N GLU A 253 -31.36 28.59 12.51
CA GLU A 253 -30.56 27.37 12.42
C GLU A 253 -31.04 26.46 11.27
N ILE A 254 -32.35 26.21 11.17
CA ILE A 254 -32.96 25.47 10.05
C ILE A 254 -32.67 26.16 8.72
N GLY A 255 -32.77 27.49 8.66
CA GLY A 255 -32.49 28.27 7.47
C GLY A 255 -31.04 28.11 7.00
N LEU A 256 -30.07 28.12 7.93
CA LEU A 256 -28.67 27.87 7.61
C LEU A 256 -28.40 26.41 7.19
N ILE A 257 -29.03 25.43 7.84
CA ILE A 257 -28.96 24.02 7.43
C ILE A 257 -29.48 23.87 6.00
N TYR A 258 -30.64 24.47 5.69
CA TYR A 258 -31.22 24.45 4.36
C TYR A 258 -30.31 25.12 3.32
N TYR A 259 -29.76 26.30 3.65
CA TYR A 259 -28.81 27.01 2.79
C TYR A 259 -27.59 26.14 2.45
N PHE A 260 -26.95 25.55 3.46
CA PHE A 260 -25.76 24.73 3.28
C PHE A 260 -26.01 23.38 2.59
N LEU A 261 -27.23 22.86 2.59
CA LEU A 261 -27.56 21.59 1.92
C LEU A 261 -28.12 21.77 0.51
N TYR A 262 -28.92 22.81 0.29
CA TYR A 262 -29.74 22.94 -0.92
C TYR A 262 -29.34 24.12 -1.81
N ILE A 263 -28.58 25.09 -1.30
CA ILE A 263 -28.24 26.31 -2.04
C ILE A 263 -26.75 26.38 -2.37
N VAL A 264 -25.87 26.02 -1.44
CA VAL A 264 -24.41 26.03 -1.63
C VAL A 264 -23.79 24.67 -1.32
N ASP A 265 -22.56 24.45 -1.78
CA ASP A 265 -21.77 23.26 -1.45
C ASP A 265 -21.23 23.34 -0.01
N GLY A 266 -22.14 23.18 0.95
CA GLY A 266 -21.89 23.38 2.37
C GLY A 266 -22.20 22.15 3.22
N GLY A 267 -22.29 20.95 2.65
CA GLY A 267 -22.77 19.75 3.34
C GLY A 267 -22.09 19.47 4.68
N HIS A 268 -20.76 19.67 4.75
CA HIS A 268 -20.01 19.59 6.00
C HIS A 268 -20.49 20.60 7.06
N PHE A 269 -20.71 21.85 6.67
CA PHE A 269 -21.15 22.93 7.58
C PHE A 269 -22.61 22.76 8.02
N ALA A 270 -23.45 22.16 7.17
CA ALA A 270 -24.79 21.75 7.57
C ALA A 270 -24.75 20.79 8.76
N MET A 271 -23.81 19.83 8.78
CA MET A 271 -23.64 18.90 9.91
C MET A 271 -23.29 19.62 11.22
N PHE A 272 -22.41 20.63 11.16
CA PHE A 272 -22.12 21.49 12.31
C PHE A 272 -23.38 22.22 12.79
N MET A 273 -24.11 22.88 11.89
CA MET A 273 -25.35 23.59 12.24
C MET A 273 -26.43 22.66 12.80
N ALA A 274 -26.57 21.45 12.27
CA ALA A 274 -27.46 20.44 12.81
C ALA A 274 -27.02 19.98 14.21
N GLY A 275 -25.72 19.84 14.45
CA GLY A 275 -25.17 19.62 15.79
C GLY A 275 -25.56 20.73 16.77
N MET A 276 -25.45 22.00 16.35
CA MET A 276 -25.90 23.14 17.15
C MET A 276 -27.38 23.04 17.49
N MET A 277 -28.23 22.78 16.50
CA MET A 277 -29.67 22.63 16.66
C MET A 277 -30.03 21.48 17.61
N LEU A 278 -29.34 20.34 17.51
CA LEU A 278 -29.52 19.23 18.45
C LEU A 278 -29.16 19.63 19.89
N SER A 279 -28.11 20.45 20.08
CA SER A 279 -27.76 20.96 21.40
C SER A 279 -28.81 21.95 21.93
N ASP A 280 -29.35 22.85 21.10
CA ASP A 280 -30.37 23.81 21.53
C ASP A 280 -31.67 23.08 21.91
N LEU A 281 -32.09 22.11 21.10
CA LEU A 281 -33.25 21.25 21.39
C LEU A 281 -33.06 20.44 22.69
N ASP A 282 -31.85 19.96 22.98
CA ASP A 282 -31.56 19.23 24.23
C ASP A 282 -31.60 20.13 25.48
N LEU A 283 -31.23 21.41 25.35
CA LEU A 283 -31.37 22.43 26.39
C LEU A 283 -32.85 22.77 26.61
N LEU A 284 -33.60 23.02 25.53
CA LEU A 284 -35.04 23.27 25.60
C LEU A 284 -35.81 22.08 26.20
N ALA A 285 -35.43 20.85 25.83
CA ALA A 285 -35.99 19.63 26.42
C ALA A 285 -35.70 19.52 27.91
N ALA A 286 -34.53 19.97 28.37
CA ALA A 286 -34.17 19.97 29.78
C ALA A 286 -34.97 20.99 30.59
N ALA A 287 -35.35 22.11 29.95
CA ALA A 287 -36.19 23.15 30.52
C ALA A 287 -37.71 22.92 30.31
N ASP A 288 -38.11 21.77 29.77
CA ASP A 288 -39.48 21.42 29.35
C ASP A 288 -40.15 22.46 28.42
N ASN A 289 -39.35 23.19 27.65
CA ASN A 289 -39.77 24.27 26.76
C ASN A 289 -39.63 23.89 25.27
N LEU A 290 -39.91 22.63 24.94
CA LEU A 290 -39.86 22.15 23.56
C LEU A 290 -40.99 22.75 22.70
N PRO A 291 -40.79 22.88 21.37
CA PRO A 291 -41.85 23.25 20.44
C PRO A 291 -43.10 22.37 20.62
N ARG A 292 -44.30 22.97 20.51
CA ARG A 292 -45.59 22.30 20.77
C ARG A 292 -45.75 20.98 20.01
N TRP A 293 -45.32 20.93 18.75
CA TRP A 293 -45.43 19.74 17.91
C TRP A 293 -44.54 18.58 18.43
N MET A 294 -43.33 18.87 18.92
CA MET A 294 -42.44 17.86 19.52
C MET A 294 -43.02 17.33 20.85
N ASN A 295 -43.64 18.21 21.64
CA ASN A 295 -44.32 17.82 22.87
C ASN A 295 -45.48 16.84 22.61
N ARG A 296 -46.23 17.01 21.51
CA ARG A 296 -47.28 16.05 21.11
C ARG A 296 -46.72 14.68 20.75
N CYS A 297 -45.49 14.61 20.24
CA CYS A 297 -44.82 13.36 19.87
C CYS A 297 -44.13 12.64 21.04
N LYS A 298 -44.11 13.21 22.26
CA LYS A 298 -43.52 12.60 23.46
C LYS A 298 -43.92 11.12 23.68
N PRO A 299 -45.19 10.69 23.50
CA PRO A 299 -45.60 9.29 23.70
C PRO A 299 -44.90 8.31 22.75
N TYR A 300 -44.58 8.74 21.53
CA TYR A 300 -43.98 7.89 20.49
C TYR A 300 -42.45 7.97 20.46
N LYS A 301 -41.82 8.63 21.44
CA LYS A 301 -40.38 8.89 21.50
C LYS A 301 -39.54 7.64 21.21
N SER A 302 -39.79 6.53 21.90
CA SER A 302 -38.99 5.31 21.73
C SER A 302 -39.06 4.76 20.30
N TRP A 303 -40.23 4.78 19.69
CA TRP A 303 -40.42 4.33 18.30
C TRP A 303 -39.74 5.29 17.30
N ILE A 304 -39.93 6.60 17.48
CA ILE A 304 -39.31 7.62 16.62
C ILE A 304 -37.78 7.47 16.62
N PHE A 305 -37.14 7.45 17.80
CA PHE A 305 -35.68 7.35 17.86
C PHE A 305 -35.17 5.97 17.45
N GLY A 306 -35.95 4.90 17.61
CA GLY A 306 -35.66 3.60 17.01
C GLY A 306 -35.65 3.65 15.48
N ALA A 307 -36.67 4.25 14.87
CA ALA A 307 -36.74 4.43 13.42
C ALA A 307 -35.62 5.33 12.88
N LEU A 308 -35.32 6.44 13.57
CA LEU A 308 -34.20 7.32 13.22
C LEU A 308 -32.86 6.59 13.29
N PHE A 309 -32.65 5.70 14.27
CA PHE A 309 -31.45 4.87 14.34
C PHE A 309 -31.35 3.87 13.18
N VAL A 310 -32.46 3.24 12.77
CA VAL A 310 -32.46 2.37 11.59
C VAL A 310 -32.14 3.15 10.32
N ILE A 311 -32.78 4.31 10.11
CA ILE A 311 -32.50 5.20 8.98
C ILE A 311 -31.02 5.61 8.98
N SER A 312 -30.48 5.94 10.14
CA SER A 312 -29.09 6.30 10.34
C SER A 312 -28.12 5.21 9.86
N VAL A 313 -28.37 3.95 10.24
CA VAL A 313 -27.57 2.79 9.83
C VAL A 313 -27.69 2.51 8.33
N LEU A 314 -28.89 2.63 7.76
CA LEU A 314 -29.12 2.43 6.33
C LEU A 314 -28.43 3.52 5.49
N LEU A 315 -28.63 4.80 5.84
CA LEU A 315 -28.05 5.93 5.12
C LEU A 315 -26.53 6.01 5.28
N GLY A 316 -25.99 5.58 6.43
CA GLY A 316 -24.56 5.45 6.68
C GLY A 316 -23.87 4.43 5.78
N GLY A 317 -24.64 3.54 5.12
CA GLY A 317 -24.18 2.58 4.12
C GLY A 317 -24.21 3.09 2.67
N CYS A 318 -24.21 4.41 2.44
CA CYS A 318 -24.18 5.03 1.10
C CYS A 318 -22.88 4.69 0.34
N PRO A 319 -22.93 4.32 -0.96
CA PRO A 319 -21.73 4.11 -1.78
C PRO A 319 -20.81 5.33 -1.73
N ALA A 320 -19.52 5.11 -1.46
CA ALA A 320 -18.54 6.19 -1.26
C ALA A 320 -17.39 6.19 -2.27
N TYR A 321 -17.28 5.14 -3.09
CA TYR A 321 -16.19 4.89 -4.04
C TYR A 321 -15.97 6.04 -5.04
N SER A 322 -17.04 6.69 -5.50
CA SER A 322 -16.96 7.78 -6.46
C SER A 322 -17.95 8.89 -6.13
N TRP A 323 -17.56 10.13 -6.41
CA TRP A 323 -18.42 11.31 -6.45
C TRP A 323 -19.37 11.36 -7.66
N ASN A 324 -19.15 10.52 -8.69
CA ASN A 324 -20.03 10.48 -9.85
C ASN A 324 -21.37 9.81 -9.49
N ILE A 325 -22.45 10.58 -9.58
CA ILE A 325 -23.81 10.13 -9.23
C ILE A 325 -24.28 8.90 -10.03
N GLN A 326 -23.65 8.59 -11.17
CA GLN A 326 -23.97 7.39 -11.95
C GLN A 326 -23.72 6.10 -11.14
N TYR A 327 -22.68 6.06 -10.32
CA TYR A 327 -22.41 4.91 -9.43
C TYR A 327 -23.56 4.65 -8.46
N LEU A 328 -24.15 5.73 -7.95
CA LEU A 328 -25.32 5.66 -7.08
C LEU A 328 -26.57 5.18 -7.84
N ARG A 329 -26.72 5.58 -9.11
CA ARG A 329 -27.83 5.18 -10.00
C ARG A 329 -27.74 3.72 -10.43
N ASP A 330 -26.54 3.19 -10.61
CA ASP A 330 -26.32 1.80 -11.01
C ASP A 330 -26.44 0.82 -9.82
N SER A 331 -26.48 1.34 -8.60
CA SER A 331 -26.62 0.55 -7.38
C SER A 331 -28.08 0.15 -7.14
N PRO A 332 -28.41 -1.16 -6.95
CA PRO A 332 -29.80 -1.65 -6.97
C PRO A 332 -30.77 -0.90 -6.03
N VAL A 333 -30.40 -0.71 -4.77
CA VAL A 333 -31.24 -0.04 -3.77
C VAL A 333 -31.10 1.49 -3.84
N TRP A 334 -29.90 1.98 -4.12
CA TRP A 334 -29.58 3.41 -4.08
C TRP A 334 -30.02 4.16 -5.33
N SER A 335 -30.28 3.46 -6.43
CA SER A 335 -30.87 4.01 -7.65
C SER A 335 -32.17 4.78 -7.36
N HIS A 336 -33.01 4.23 -6.47
CA HIS A 336 -34.25 4.83 -6.02
C HIS A 336 -34.06 6.04 -5.09
N LEU A 337 -32.87 6.25 -4.54
CA LEU A 337 -32.58 7.39 -3.67
C LEU A 337 -31.79 8.48 -4.41
N ALA A 338 -31.22 8.18 -5.57
CA ALA A 338 -30.31 9.06 -6.29
C ALA A 338 -30.93 10.43 -6.66
N PHE A 339 -32.25 10.51 -6.84
CA PHE A 339 -32.94 11.77 -7.15
C PHE A 339 -33.10 12.71 -5.94
N LEU A 340 -32.88 12.22 -4.72
CA LEU A 340 -33.01 13.02 -3.49
C LEU A 340 -31.79 13.91 -3.25
N ALA A 341 -30.63 13.56 -3.81
CA ALA A 341 -29.41 14.34 -3.66
C ALA A 341 -29.57 15.70 -4.36
N PRO A 342 -29.44 16.84 -3.65
CA PRO A 342 -29.57 18.15 -4.24
C PRO A 342 -28.35 18.47 -5.12
N GLN A 343 -28.55 19.26 -6.18
CA GLN A 343 -27.48 19.70 -7.07
C GLN A 343 -26.36 20.45 -6.33
N ALA A 344 -26.70 21.16 -5.24
CA ALA A 344 -25.77 22.00 -4.50
C ALA A 344 -24.60 21.23 -3.89
N ILE A 345 -24.78 19.94 -3.57
CA ILE A 345 -23.73 19.10 -2.98
C ILE A 345 -23.07 18.30 -4.11
N PHE A 346 -21.85 18.68 -4.48
CA PHE A 346 -21.14 18.04 -5.59
C PHE A 346 -20.82 16.57 -5.33
N ASP A 347 -20.44 16.24 -4.10
CA ASP A 347 -20.17 14.87 -3.68
C ASP A 347 -21.38 14.33 -2.91
N TYR A 348 -22.26 13.64 -3.64
CA TYR A 348 -23.60 13.23 -3.20
C TYR A 348 -23.60 12.46 -1.87
N LYS A 349 -22.51 11.78 -1.51
CA LYS A 349 -22.45 10.97 -0.29
C LYS A 349 -22.66 11.84 0.95
N TRP A 350 -22.15 13.07 0.97
CA TRP A 350 -22.27 13.97 2.12
C TRP A 350 -23.71 14.36 2.41
N PHE A 351 -24.61 14.36 1.41
CA PHE A 351 -26.04 14.56 1.64
C PHE A 351 -26.66 13.44 2.46
N TYR A 352 -26.41 12.17 2.09
CA TYR A 352 -26.94 11.03 2.83
C TYR A 352 -26.26 10.88 4.19
N LEU A 353 -24.95 11.11 4.25
CA LEU A 353 -24.19 11.05 5.49
C LEU A 353 -24.56 12.16 6.48
N PHE A 354 -25.01 13.34 6.00
CA PHE A 354 -25.61 14.37 6.85
C PHE A 354 -26.80 13.81 7.62
N TRP A 355 -27.77 13.23 6.91
CA TRP A 355 -28.96 12.64 7.54
C TRP A 355 -28.59 11.46 8.44
N ALA A 356 -27.65 10.62 8.00
CA ALA A 356 -27.17 9.49 8.79
C ALA A 356 -26.57 9.93 10.13
N ALA A 357 -25.66 10.90 10.12
CA ALA A 357 -24.95 11.37 11.31
C ALA A 357 -25.86 12.15 12.27
N VAL A 358 -26.73 13.02 11.75
CA VAL A 358 -27.66 13.81 12.58
C VAL A 358 -28.63 12.89 13.31
N THR A 359 -29.19 11.90 12.62
CA THR A 359 -30.11 10.93 13.22
C THR A 359 -29.41 9.96 14.17
N LEU A 360 -28.14 9.62 13.93
CA LEU A 360 -27.31 8.87 14.88
C LEU A 360 -27.18 9.61 16.21
N VAL A 361 -26.64 10.83 16.16
CA VAL A 361 -26.33 11.64 17.35
C VAL A 361 -27.60 11.96 18.14
N ALA A 362 -28.72 12.20 17.45
CA ALA A 362 -30.02 12.41 18.10
C ALA A 362 -30.52 11.16 18.83
N SER A 363 -30.32 9.97 18.25
CA SER A 363 -30.90 8.70 18.74
C SER A 363 -30.11 8.06 19.87
N VAL A 364 -28.77 8.11 19.85
CA VAL A 364 -27.89 7.49 20.86
C VAL A 364 -28.33 7.76 22.31
N PRO A 365 -28.50 9.02 22.78
CA PRO A 365 -28.84 9.27 24.18
C PRO A 365 -30.25 8.81 24.58
N ARG A 366 -31.09 8.45 23.62
CA ARG A 366 -32.51 8.11 23.80
C ARG A 366 -32.78 6.61 23.67
N ILE A 367 -31.79 5.83 23.23
CA ILE A 367 -31.82 4.37 23.18
C ILE A 367 -30.91 3.83 24.30
N PRO A 368 -31.46 3.32 25.43
CA PRO A 368 -30.66 2.98 26.60
C PRO A 368 -29.52 1.97 26.36
N PRO A 369 -29.69 0.88 25.58
CA PRO A 369 -28.58 -0.04 25.28
C PRO A 369 -27.42 0.66 24.56
N LEU A 370 -27.74 1.51 23.58
CA LEU A 370 -26.76 2.22 22.77
C LEU A 370 -26.02 3.28 23.59
N LYS A 371 -26.75 4.05 24.41
CA LYS A 371 -26.16 4.97 25.36
C LYS A 371 -25.19 4.27 26.31
N ARG A 372 -25.59 3.13 26.90
CA ARG A 372 -24.75 2.32 27.80
C ARG A 372 -23.49 1.80 27.11
N PHE A 373 -23.59 1.40 25.84
CA PHE A 373 -22.43 0.97 25.05
C PHE A 373 -21.39 2.09 24.92
N PHE A 374 -21.80 3.29 24.52
CA PHE A 374 -20.88 4.43 24.40
C PHE A 374 -20.39 4.99 25.75
N GLU A 375 -21.15 4.78 26.84
CA GLU A 375 -20.71 5.09 28.20
C GLU A 375 -19.79 4.01 28.81
N SER A 376 -19.50 2.92 28.09
CA SER A 376 -18.59 1.86 28.54
C SER A 376 -17.14 2.37 28.71
N ARG A 377 -16.38 1.74 29.62
CA ARG A 377 -14.96 2.08 29.86
C ARG A 377 -14.11 2.06 28.58
N PHE A 378 -14.42 1.14 27.67
CA PHE A 378 -13.73 0.99 26.39
C PHE A 378 -13.98 2.21 25.48
N CYS A 379 -15.24 2.55 25.22
CA CYS A 379 -15.58 3.70 24.39
C CYS A 379 -15.10 5.03 25.00
N GLN A 380 -15.20 5.18 26.32
CA GLN A 380 -14.67 6.35 27.03
C GLN A 380 -13.14 6.47 26.91
N TYR A 381 -12.41 5.34 26.94
CA TYR A 381 -10.97 5.34 26.69
C TYR A 381 -10.65 5.79 25.27
N LEU A 382 -11.32 5.19 24.27
CA LEU A 382 -11.18 5.61 22.87
C LEU A 382 -11.48 7.10 22.70
N GLY A 383 -12.51 7.61 23.38
CA GLY A 383 -12.87 9.02 23.37
C GLY A 383 -11.75 9.93 23.85
N ARG A 384 -11.02 9.53 24.91
CA ARG A 384 -9.88 10.29 25.43
C ARG A 384 -8.70 10.34 24.46
N VAL A 385 -8.43 9.26 23.73
CA VAL A 385 -7.27 9.16 22.82
C VAL A 385 -7.62 9.42 21.35
N SER A 386 -8.89 9.66 21.02
CA SER A 386 -9.42 9.65 19.65
C SER A 386 -8.66 10.56 18.70
N TYR A 387 -8.23 11.74 19.18
CA TYR A 387 -7.52 12.70 18.36
C TYR A 387 -6.05 12.30 18.09
N ALA A 388 -5.35 11.79 19.11
CA ALA A 388 -4.01 11.23 18.91
C ALA A 388 -4.09 10.00 18.00
N PHE A 389 -5.07 9.13 18.20
CA PHE A 389 -5.31 7.96 17.36
C PHE A 389 -5.58 8.35 15.90
N TYR A 390 -6.40 9.38 15.67
CA TYR A 390 -6.63 9.96 14.35
C TYR A 390 -5.34 10.47 13.69
N LEU A 391 -4.42 11.11 14.42
CA LEU A 391 -3.17 11.60 13.83
C LEU A 391 -2.14 10.49 13.59
N PHE A 392 -2.02 9.51 14.49
CA PHE A 392 -0.91 8.55 14.41
C PHE A 392 -1.20 7.30 13.57
N HIS A 393 -2.46 6.98 13.29
CA HIS A 393 -2.76 5.72 12.59
C HIS A 393 -2.20 5.67 11.16
N GLY A 394 -2.30 6.76 10.38
CA GLY A 394 -1.75 6.78 9.02
C GLY A 394 -0.23 6.62 8.99
N PRO A 395 0.56 7.42 9.73
CA PRO A 395 2.01 7.24 9.81
C PRO A 395 2.42 5.83 10.25
N ILE A 396 1.71 5.22 11.20
CA ILE A 396 1.98 3.83 11.63
C ILE A 396 1.70 2.84 10.49
N MET A 397 0.59 3.01 9.77
CA MET A 397 0.26 2.13 8.65
C MET A 397 1.27 2.25 7.51
N TRP A 398 1.65 3.47 7.13
CA TRP A 398 2.60 3.70 6.03
C TRP A 398 4.01 3.21 6.33
N THR A 399 4.44 3.28 7.60
CA THR A 399 5.78 2.82 7.98
C THR A 399 5.89 1.30 8.11
N LEU A 400 4.77 0.60 8.32
CA LEU A 400 4.73 -0.85 8.55
C LEU A 400 4.14 -1.66 7.37
N GLY A 401 3.39 -1.04 6.45
CA GLY A 401 2.59 -1.73 5.42
C GLY A 401 3.34 -2.18 4.16
N ASP A 402 4.29 -1.38 3.64
CA ASP A 402 4.76 -1.53 2.24
C ASP A 402 6.18 -2.11 2.11
N ARG A 403 6.45 -3.30 2.65
CA ARG A 403 7.82 -3.89 2.59
C ARG A 403 7.93 -5.37 2.22
N LEU A 404 6.87 -6.01 1.73
CA LEU A 404 6.91 -7.43 1.37
C LEU A 404 7.17 -7.65 -0.12
N TRP A 405 8.30 -8.30 -0.41
CA TRP A 405 8.75 -8.75 -1.72
C TRP A 405 8.62 -10.26 -1.83
N ILE A 406 8.55 -10.80 -3.05
CA ILE A 406 8.75 -12.24 -3.26
C ILE A 406 10.12 -12.41 -3.90
N VAL A 407 11.01 -13.15 -3.20
CA VAL A 407 12.36 -13.44 -3.68
C VAL A 407 12.41 -14.88 -4.13
N VAL A 408 12.97 -15.09 -5.32
CA VAL A 408 13.33 -16.42 -5.83
C VAL A 408 14.85 -16.50 -5.96
N ALA A 409 15.44 -17.59 -5.48
CA ALA A 409 16.88 -17.82 -5.57
C ALA A 409 17.21 -19.31 -5.67
N GLN A 410 18.27 -19.62 -6.43
CA GLN A 410 18.76 -20.99 -6.55
C GLN A 410 19.28 -21.50 -5.19
N GLN A 411 18.85 -22.70 -4.80
CA GLN A 411 19.39 -23.39 -3.64
C GLN A 411 20.90 -23.60 -3.79
N GLN A 412 21.66 -23.26 -2.74
CA GLN A 412 23.11 -23.51 -2.71
C GLN A 412 23.41 -25.00 -2.96
N ARG A 413 24.49 -25.27 -3.70
CA ARG A 413 24.90 -26.64 -4.04
C ARG A 413 25.04 -27.50 -2.77
N SER A 414 24.49 -28.70 -2.84
CA SER A 414 24.60 -29.72 -1.78
C SER A 414 26.06 -30.08 -1.51
N ASP A 415 26.37 -30.39 -0.24
CA ASP A 415 27.66 -30.97 0.17
C ASP A 415 27.88 -32.39 -0.42
N ILE A 416 26.81 -33.00 -0.96
CA ILE A 416 26.89 -34.27 -1.66
C ILE A 416 27.58 -34.06 -3.02
N ALA A 417 28.74 -34.71 -3.18
CA ALA A 417 29.47 -34.70 -4.43
C ALA A 417 28.59 -35.19 -5.59
N LYS A 418 28.52 -34.39 -6.67
CA LYS A 418 27.71 -34.66 -7.88
C LYS A 418 26.20 -34.81 -7.59
N THR A 419 25.65 -33.93 -6.76
CA THR A 419 24.20 -33.86 -6.58
C THR A 419 23.47 -33.74 -7.91
N VAL A 420 22.40 -34.53 -8.04
CA VAL A 420 21.46 -34.51 -9.15
C VAL A 420 20.31 -33.55 -8.89
N TRP A 421 20.14 -33.07 -7.66
CA TRP A 421 19.02 -32.24 -7.25
C TRP A 421 19.34 -30.76 -7.31
N PHE A 422 18.47 -30.03 -7.99
CA PHE A 422 18.44 -28.57 -8.08
C PHE A 422 17.06 -28.07 -7.72
N ALA A 423 17.00 -26.98 -6.98
CA ALA A 423 15.75 -26.39 -6.55
C ALA A 423 15.87 -24.89 -6.51
N GLU A 424 14.80 -24.23 -6.92
CA GLU A 424 14.59 -22.81 -6.66
C GLU A 424 13.89 -22.67 -5.32
N LEU A 425 14.34 -21.71 -4.52
CA LEU A 425 13.76 -21.35 -3.25
C LEU A 425 12.94 -20.08 -3.43
N THR A 426 11.81 -19.99 -2.74
CA THR A 426 10.94 -18.83 -2.71
C THR A 426 10.55 -18.44 -1.30
N CYS A 427 10.48 -17.14 -1.03
CA CYS A 427 9.96 -16.63 0.22
C CYS A 427 9.39 -15.22 0.04
N ASN A 428 8.44 -14.87 0.90
CA ASN A 428 8.15 -13.47 1.16
C ASN A 428 9.32 -12.89 1.94
N ALA A 429 9.89 -11.79 1.46
CA ALA A 429 11.07 -11.17 2.02
C ALA A 429 10.83 -9.70 2.32
N VAL A 430 11.49 -9.21 3.36
CA VAL A 430 11.45 -7.81 3.78
C VAL A 430 12.83 -7.22 3.56
N PHE A 431 12.89 -6.06 2.90
CA PHE A 431 14.12 -5.28 2.84
C PHE A 431 14.33 -4.58 4.18
N ASN A 432 15.43 -4.89 4.87
CA ASN A 432 15.80 -4.18 6.08
C ASN A 432 16.82 -3.08 5.74
N PRO A 433 16.39 -1.81 5.64
CA PRO A 433 17.25 -0.71 5.24
C PRO A 433 18.35 -0.39 6.26
N GLU A 434 18.17 -0.73 7.54
CA GLU A 434 19.18 -0.44 8.58
C GLU A 434 20.45 -1.30 8.43
N ILE A 435 20.29 -2.53 7.95
CA ILE A 435 21.39 -3.48 7.75
C ILE A 435 21.74 -3.69 6.27
N GLY A 436 20.91 -3.19 5.34
CA GLY A 436 21.08 -3.38 3.91
C GLY A 436 20.92 -4.84 3.46
N ILE A 437 20.07 -5.61 4.16
CA ILE A 437 19.87 -7.05 3.90
C ILE A 437 18.40 -7.33 3.62
N VAL A 438 18.15 -8.15 2.60
CA VAL A 438 16.85 -8.76 2.35
C VAL A 438 16.73 -10.05 3.16
N THR A 439 15.73 -10.14 4.02
CA THR A 439 15.50 -11.32 4.87
C THR A 439 14.13 -11.93 4.58
N CYS A 440 14.09 -13.25 4.40
CA CYS A 440 12.82 -13.96 4.35
C CYS A 440 12.05 -13.82 5.66
N GLU A 441 10.75 -13.52 5.59
CA GLU A 441 9.85 -13.46 6.76
C GLU A 441 9.68 -14.83 7.41
N LYS A 442 9.66 -15.87 6.58
CA LYS A 442 9.54 -17.29 6.98
C LYS A 442 10.65 -18.09 6.30
N PRO A 443 11.00 -19.28 6.82
CA PRO A 443 11.91 -20.18 6.13
C PRO A 443 11.49 -20.36 4.66
N PRO A 444 12.43 -20.28 3.71
CA PRO A 444 12.09 -20.38 2.29
C PRO A 444 11.51 -21.76 1.97
N LEU A 445 10.61 -21.78 1.00
CA LEU A 445 10.01 -23.00 0.46
C LEU A 445 10.65 -23.32 -0.89
N THR A 446 10.64 -24.59 -1.28
CA THR A 446 10.96 -24.95 -2.67
C THR A 446 9.86 -24.44 -3.58
N LEU A 447 10.24 -23.68 -4.61
CA LEU A 447 9.34 -23.25 -5.67
C LEU A 447 8.85 -24.52 -6.42
N PRO A 448 7.53 -24.76 -6.50
CA PRO A 448 6.95 -26.02 -6.97
C PRO A 448 6.95 -26.14 -8.51
N ILE A 449 8.13 -26.01 -9.11
CA ILE A 449 8.33 -26.27 -10.55
C ILE A 449 8.42 -27.78 -10.75
N ALA A 450 7.59 -28.32 -11.65
CA ALA A 450 7.63 -29.73 -11.98
C ALA A 450 8.95 -30.09 -12.68
N ALA A 451 9.58 -31.19 -12.28
CA ALA A 451 10.76 -31.70 -12.97
C ALA A 451 10.39 -32.06 -14.42
N ALA A 452 11.13 -31.52 -15.39
CA ALA A 452 10.96 -31.92 -16.78
C ALA A 452 11.54 -33.34 -16.95
N SER A 453 10.72 -34.29 -17.39
CA SER A 453 11.17 -35.60 -17.83
C SER A 453 11.08 -35.64 -19.34
N THR A 454 12.21 -35.42 -20.02
CA THR A 454 12.30 -35.50 -21.48
C THR A 454 13.20 -36.67 -21.90
N GLU A 455 13.04 -37.14 -23.14
CA GLU A 455 13.86 -38.22 -23.70
C GLU A 455 15.36 -37.87 -23.65
N ALA A 456 16.22 -38.88 -23.51
CA ALA A 456 17.65 -38.66 -23.33
C ALA A 456 18.32 -38.11 -24.60
N LYS A 457 18.50 -36.78 -24.65
CA LYS A 457 19.20 -36.06 -25.73
C LYS A 457 20.61 -35.63 -25.36
N CYS A 458 20.98 -35.76 -24.09
CA CYS A 458 22.31 -35.46 -23.57
C CYS A 458 23.27 -36.63 -23.80
N VAL A 459 24.36 -36.39 -24.53
CA VAL A 459 25.37 -37.41 -24.89
C VAL A 459 26.78 -36.93 -24.58
N GLY A 460 27.70 -37.86 -24.33
CA GLY A 460 29.12 -37.56 -24.08
C GLY A 460 29.33 -36.72 -22.82
N ASP A 461 30.10 -35.64 -22.93
CA ASP A 461 30.43 -34.76 -21.79
C ASP A 461 29.19 -34.09 -21.15
N LEU A 462 28.04 -34.10 -21.84
CA LEU A 462 26.78 -33.51 -21.37
C LEU A 462 25.85 -34.51 -20.67
N GLU A 463 26.21 -35.79 -20.56
CA GLU A 463 25.37 -36.82 -19.90
C GLU A 463 24.98 -36.45 -18.47
N HIS A 464 25.78 -35.64 -17.78
CA HIS A 464 25.45 -35.17 -16.43
C HIS A 464 24.18 -34.31 -16.37
N PHE A 465 23.82 -33.59 -17.44
CA PHE A 465 22.56 -32.84 -17.51
C PHE A 465 21.33 -33.75 -17.56
N GLN A 466 21.48 -34.98 -18.08
CA GLN A 466 20.39 -35.97 -18.10
C GLN A 466 19.90 -36.32 -16.70
N TRP A 467 20.82 -36.27 -15.73
CA TRP A 467 20.55 -36.58 -14.34
C TRP A 467 20.20 -35.33 -13.53
N SER A 468 20.15 -34.15 -14.13
CA SER A 468 19.78 -32.92 -13.41
C SER A 468 18.26 -32.88 -13.20
N ILE A 469 17.84 -32.98 -11.94
CA ILE A 469 16.45 -32.96 -11.50
C ILE A 469 16.13 -31.58 -10.94
N GLY A 470 15.16 -30.92 -11.58
CA GLY A 470 14.62 -29.64 -11.14
C GLY A 470 15.10 -28.44 -11.96
N PRO A 471 14.57 -27.25 -11.66
CA PRO A 471 14.90 -26.00 -12.35
C PRO A 471 16.32 -25.51 -12.01
N HIS A 472 16.93 -24.84 -13.00
CA HIS A 472 18.21 -24.14 -12.86
C HIS A 472 18.09 -22.66 -13.20
N ASP A 473 18.85 -21.85 -12.47
CA ASP A 473 19.11 -20.43 -12.76
C ASP A 473 17.83 -19.66 -13.06
N ALA A 474 16.79 -19.88 -12.24
CA ALA A 474 15.50 -19.27 -12.48
C ALA A 474 15.55 -17.76 -12.25
N ARG A 475 14.84 -17.03 -13.11
CA ARG A 475 14.59 -15.60 -12.98
C ARG A 475 13.10 -15.35 -13.00
N VAL A 476 12.67 -14.40 -12.18
CA VAL A 476 11.28 -13.94 -12.14
C VAL A 476 11.25 -12.50 -12.61
N ALA A 477 10.41 -12.24 -13.61
CA ALA A 477 10.24 -10.91 -14.17
C ALA A 477 8.81 -10.67 -14.64
N PHE A 478 8.37 -9.41 -14.60
CA PHE A 478 7.08 -9.01 -15.17
C PHE A 478 7.13 -8.89 -16.68
N GLY A 479 6.16 -9.52 -17.36
CA GLY A 479 5.71 -9.10 -18.68
C GLY A 479 4.42 -8.27 -18.59
N PRO A 480 3.82 -7.86 -19.72
CA PRO A 480 2.62 -7.02 -19.73
C PRO A 480 1.41 -7.65 -19.02
N ALA A 481 1.23 -8.96 -19.17
CA ALA A 481 0.08 -9.70 -18.64
C ALA A 481 0.29 -10.28 -17.23
N GLY A 482 1.52 -10.27 -16.72
CA GLY A 482 1.82 -10.81 -15.39
C GLY A 482 3.29 -11.21 -15.22
N PRO A 483 3.64 -11.72 -14.02
CA PRO A 483 4.99 -12.21 -13.74
C PRO A 483 5.21 -13.61 -14.29
N TYR A 484 6.41 -13.85 -14.81
CA TYR A 484 6.82 -15.12 -15.36
C TYR A 484 8.10 -15.61 -14.70
N ALA A 485 8.16 -16.89 -14.39
CA ALA A 485 9.38 -17.61 -14.05
C ALA A 485 9.99 -18.18 -15.34
N ILE A 486 11.26 -17.91 -15.57
CA ILE A 486 12.04 -18.43 -16.69
C ILE A 486 13.21 -19.20 -16.09
N PHE A 487 13.35 -20.48 -16.44
CA PHE A 487 14.31 -21.39 -15.80
C PHE A 487 14.85 -22.42 -16.78
N GLY A 488 16.04 -22.94 -16.53
CA GLY A 488 16.68 -23.99 -17.33
C GLY A 488 16.27 -25.38 -16.85
N SER A 489 16.07 -26.31 -17.79
CA SER A 489 15.84 -27.73 -17.48
C SER A 489 16.15 -28.58 -18.71
N THR A 490 16.20 -29.91 -18.54
CA THR A 490 16.19 -30.86 -19.66
C THR A 490 15.07 -30.54 -20.66
N SER A 491 15.39 -30.61 -21.95
CA SER A 491 14.50 -30.13 -23.03
C SER A 491 14.03 -31.26 -23.94
N ARG A 492 12.88 -31.05 -24.59
CA ARG A 492 12.34 -31.87 -25.66
C ARG A 492 12.96 -31.52 -27.00
N HIS A 493 13.59 -30.36 -27.13
CA HIS A 493 14.18 -29.89 -28.38
C HIS A 493 15.68 -30.19 -28.41
N THR A 494 16.38 -29.95 -27.30
CA THR A 494 17.83 -30.14 -27.15
C THR A 494 18.15 -30.92 -25.85
N CYS A 495 19.42 -31.08 -25.47
CA CYS A 495 19.81 -31.71 -24.20
C CYS A 495 19.34 -30.86 -23.01
N PHE A 496 19.62 -29.56 -23.02
CA PHE A 496 19.22 -28.63 -21.96
C PHE A 496 18.67 -27.34 -22.57
N GLY A 497 17.48 -26.90 -22.15
CA GLY A 497 16.76 -25.79 -22.76
C GLY A 497 16.14 -24.83 -21.74
N GLN A 498 15.54 -23.76 -22.27
CA GLN A 498 14.90 -22.72 -21.49
C GLN A 498 13.39 -22.96 -21.41
N TRP A 499 12.83 -22.88 -20.20
CA TRP A 499 11.41 -23.04 -19.92
C TRP A 499 10.82 -21.75 -19.36
N MET A 500 9.51 -21.57 -19.54
CA MET A 500 8.77 -20.43 -19.00
C MET A 500 7.43 -20.86 -18.41
N GLN A 501 7.06 -20.28 -17.27
CA GLN A 501 5.80 -20.54 -16.57
C GLN A 501 5.27 -19.25 -15.91
N ASP A 502 3.96 -19.09 -15.81
CA ASP A 502 3.30 -18.02 -15.05
C ASP A 502 3.64 -18.18 -13.56
N PHE A 503 4.33 -17.20 -13.00
CA PHE A 503 4.87 -17.26 -11.65
C PHE A 503 3.78 -17.35 -10.58
N ARG A 504 2.57 -16.82 -10.88
CA ARG A 504 1.43 -16.81 -9.96
C ARG A 504 0.92 -18.21 -9.63
N THR A 505 1.29 -19.20 -10.45
CA THR A 505 0.95 -20.62 -10.24
C THR A 505 1.89 -21.34 -9.31
N LEU A 506 3.04 -20.74 -9.03
CA LEU A 506 4.13 -21.32 -8.25
C LEU A 506 4.16 -20.81 -6.81
N VAL A 507 3.36 -19.78 -6.49
CA VAL A 507 3.29 -19.17 -5.17
C VAL A 507 1.84 -18.88 -4.80
N ASP A 508 1.57 -18.63 -3.52
CA ASP A 508 0.25 -18.19 -3.07
C ASP A 508 0.01 -16.72 -3.49
N TRP A 509 -0.36 -16.54 -4.75
CA TRP A 509 -0.57 -15.23 -5.36
C TRP A 509 -1.97 -14.65 -5.11
N GLY A 510 -2.89 -15.46 -4.56
CA GLY A 510 -4.32 -15.12 -4.46
C GLY A 510 -5.10 -15.33 -5.76
N ARG A 511 -6.41 -15.00 -5.75
CA ARG A 511 -7.30 -15.19 -6.90
C ARG A 511 -6.95 -14.19 -8.01
N VAL A 512 -6.58 -14.69 -9.19
CA VAL A 512 -6.35 -13.88 -10.39
C VAL A 512 -7.70 -13.54 -11.03
N ASP A 513 -8.01 -12.25 -11.20
CA ASP A 513 -9.28 -11.77 -11.76
C ASP A 513 -9.52 -12.22 -13.21
N ASP A 514 -10.78 -12.39 -13.60
CA ASP A 514 -11.17 -12.83 -14.96
C ASP A 514 -10.71 -11.86 -16.06
N ALA A 515 -10.50 -10.58 -15.74
CA ALA A 515 -9.91 -9.59 -16.65
C ALA A 515 -8.41 -9.82 -16.92
N ASP A 516 -7.65 -10.27 -15.91
CA ASP A 516 -6.29 -10.79 -16.11
C ASP A 516 -6.33 -12.18 -16.80
N VAL A 517 -7.49 -12.88 -16.81
CA VAL A 517 -7.74 -14.15 -17.53
C VAL A 517 -8.05 -13.99 -19.01
N ALA A 518 -8.70 -12.90 -19.41
CA ALA A 518 -9.15 -12.68 -20.79
C ALA A 518 -8.02 -12.37 -21.80
N GLY A 519 -6.80 -12.07 -21.36
CA GLY A 519 -5.69 -11.55 -22.18
C GLY A 519 -4.77 -12.56 -22.90
N GLY A 520 -5.27 -13.74 -23.29
CA GLY A 520 -4.51 -14.69 -24.14
C GLY A 520 -3.81 -15.83 -23.37
N ALA A 521 -3.63 -16.96 -24.06
CA ALA A 521 -3.27 -18.26 -23.50
C ALA A 521 -2.08 -18.20 -22.53
N LYS A 522 -2.34 -18.56 -21.27
CA LYS A 522 -1.44 -18.34 -20.15
C LYS A 522 -0.55 -19.55 -19.94
N LEU A 523 0.75 -19.29 -19.75
CA LEU A 523 1.81 -20.25 -19.41
C LEU A 523 1.60 -20.89 -18.02
N TRP A 524 0.38 -21.31 -17.66
CA TRP A 524 0.02 -21.88 -16.35
C TRP A 524 0.82 -23.14 -16.02
N ARG A 525 1.26 -23.86 -17.05
CA ARG A 525 2.14 -25.02 -16.97
C ARG A 525 3.49 -24.63 -17.58
N PRO A 526 4.58 -25.29 -17.15
CA PRO A 526 5.89 -25.03 -17.73
C PRO A 526 5.89 -25.38 -19.22
N VAL A 527 6.36 -24.43 -20.04
CA VAL A 527 6.48 -24.56 -21.50
C VAL A 527 7.94 -24.54 -21.90
N ASP A 528 8.35 -25.53 -22.68
CA ASP A 528 9.69 -25.66 -23.28
C ASP A 528 9.78 -24.75 -24.50
N LEU A 529 10.73 -23.81 -24.48
CA LEU A 529 10.82 -22.79 -25.53
C LEU A 529 11.64 -23.31 -26.71
N GLN A 530 11.20 -22.99 -27.92
CA GLN A 530 11.88 -23.33 -29.17
C GLN A 530 12.73 -22.17 -29.69
N ARG A 531 13.72 -22.50 -30.53
CA ARG A 531 14.48 -21.54 -31.33
C ARG A 531 14.47 -21.91 -32.80
N LEU A 532 14.86 -20.96 -33.64
CA LEU A 532 15.16 -21.25 -35.04
C LEU A 532 16.42 -22.13 -35.14
N PRO A 533 16.45 -23.14 -36.04
CA PRO A 533 17.65 -23.90 -36.33
C PRO A 533 18.83 -23.00 -36.75
N PRO A 534 20.08 -23.40 -36.47
CA PRO A 534 20.47 -24.64 -35.79
C PRO A 534 20.27 -24.58 -34.27
N TYR A 535 19.99 -25.74 -33.66
CA TYR A 535 19.95 -25.88 -32.20
C TYR A 535 21.36 -26.12 -31.66
N GLY A 536 21.73 -25.41 -30.59
CA GLY A 536 22.83 -25.79 -29.71
C GLY A 536 22.44 -26.97 -28.81
N LEU A 537 23.44 -27.70 -28.28
CA LEU A 537 23.20 -28.79 -27.33
C LEU A 537 22.73 -28.29 -25.95
N VAL A 538 23.15 -27.07 -25.57
CA VAL A 538 22.72 -26.41 -24.34
C VAL A 538 22.24 -25.02 -24.72
N GLU A 539 20.95 -24.81 -24.56
CA GLU A 539 20.25 -23.56 -24.82
C GLU A 539 19.87 -22.92 -23.49
N LYS A 540 20.51 -21.81 -23.18
CA LYS A 540 20.34 -21.10 -21.91
C LYS A 540 20.48 -19.60 -22.11
N ASN A 541 20.07 -18.85 -21.09
CA ASN A 541 20.20 -17.40 -21.00
C ASN A 541 19.35 -16.59 -21.98
N TRP A 542 18.35 -17.20 -22.62
CA TRP A 542 17.43 -16.49 -23.51
C TRP A 542 16.54 -15.53 -22.73
N PHE A 543 16.15 -14.39 -23.28
CA PHE A 543 15.18 -13.53 -22.59
C PHE A 543 13.97 -13.19 -23.48
N PRO A 544 12.75 -13.19 -22.90
CA PRO A 544 11.59 -12.69 -23.58
C PRO A 544 11.58 -11.16 -23.56
N PHE A 545 10.98 -10.58 -24.58
CA PHE A 545 10.58 -9.17 -24.62
C PHE A 545 9.23 -9.03 -25.31
N TRP A 546 8.57 -7.90 -25.11
CA TRP A 546 7.23 -7.68 -25.66
C TRP A 546 7.20 -6.42 -26.51
N ASP A 547 6.59 -6.52 -27.68
CA ASP A 547 6.36 -5.38 -28.55
C ASP A 547 5.26 -4.45 -27.99
N PHE A 548 5.02 -3.33 -28.68
CA PHE A 548 4.02 -2.33 -28.28
C PHE A 548 2.57 -2.89 -28.30
N ALA A 549 2.33 -4.00 -29.02
CA ALA A 549 1.05 -4.69 -29.07
C ALA A 549 0.93 -5.80 -28.01
N GLY A 550 1.98 -6.01 -27.19
CA GLY A 550 2.02 -7.04 -26.16
C GLY A 550 2.31 -8.45 -26.69
N LYS A 551 2.82 -8.61 -27.91
CA LYS A 551 3.27 -9.90 -28.43
C LYS A 551 4.64 -10.26 -27.91
N MET A 552 4.77 -11.52 -27.49
CA MET A 552 6.02 -12.04 -26.95
C MET A 552 7.00 -12.42 -28.06
N HIS A 553 8.24 -11.99 -27.90
CA HIS A 553 9.37 -12.34 -28.73
C HIS A 553 10.47 -12.91 -27.84
N MET A 554 11.32 -13.77 -28.40
CA MET A 554 12.44 -14.37 -27.69
C MET A 554 13.75 -13.98 -28.34
N HIS A 555 14.71 -13.55 -27.51
CA HIS A 555 16.08 -13.24 -27.94
C HIS A 555 17.03 -14.35 -27.49
N TRP A 556 17.67 -15.01 -28.46
CA TRP A 556 18.46 -16.24 -28.24
C TRP A 556 19.96 -16.01 -28.24
N ASP A 557 20.45 -15.20 -29.18
CA ASP A 557 21.87 -14.95 -29.38
C ASP A 557 22.10 -13.45 -29.48
N VAL A 558 23.09 -12.93 -28.75
CA VAL A 558 23.58 -11.55 -28.87
C VAL A 558 24.87 -11.46 -29.70
N SER A 559 25.73 -12.49 -29.59
CA SER A 559 27.03 -12.57 -30.25
C SER A 559 27.21 -13.99 -30.82
N PRO A 560 27.78 -14.16 -32.02
CA PRO A 560 28.43 -13.15 -32.86
C PRO A 560 27.47 -12.19 -33.59
N ARG A 561 26.17 -12.50 -33.58
CA ARG A 561 25.11 -11.65 -34.16
C ARG A 561 23.83 -11.81 -33.36
N ARG A 562 22.97 -10.79 -33.40
CA ARG A 562 21.63 -10.88 -32.79
C ARG A 562 20.76 -11.89 -33.54
N VAL A 563 19.99 -12.69 -32.81
CA VAL A 563 18.95 -13.59 -33.35
C VAL A 563 17.72 -13.56 -32.44
N PHE A 564 16.56 -13.20 -33.00
CA PHE A 564 15.30 -13.14 -32.25
C PHE A 564 14.10 -13.31 -33.19
N ALA A 565 13.00 -13.86 -32.67
CA ALA A 565 11.73 -13.95 -33.39
C ALA A 565 10.51 -13.94 -32.45
N GLU A 566 9.32 -13.83 -33.03
CA GLU A 566 8.05 -13.97 -32.32
C GLU A 566 7.90 -15.42 -31.81
N VAL A 567 7.39 -15.59 -30.59
CA VAL A 567 7.16 -16.91 -29.98
C VAL A 567 5.73 -16.99 -29.48
N ALA A 568 5.03 -18.05 -29.87
CA ALA A 568 3.67 -18.32 -29.42
C ALA A 568 3.65 -18.83 -27.97
N ASN A 569 2.46 -18.79 -27.35
CA ASN A 569 2.29 -19.21 -25.95
C ASN A 569 2.49 -20.72 -25.72
N ASP A 570 2.59 -21.53 -26.77
CA ASP A 570 2.97 -22.94 -26.69
C ASP A 570 4.49 -23.17 -26.79
N GLY A 571 5.27 -22.10 -26.87
CA GLY A 571 6.73 -22.11 -26.98
C GLY A 571 7.25 -22.26 -28.42
N SER A 572 6.37 -22.38 -29.42
CA SER A 572 6.77 -22.49 -30.83
C SER A 572 7.17 -21.15 -31.43
N VAL A 573 8.15 -21.18 -32.34
CA VAL A 573 8.59 -19.99 -33.07
C VAL A 573 7.61 -19.63 -34.17
N VAL A 574 7.26 -18.36 -34.28
CA VAL A 574 6.38 -17.81 -35.32
C VAL A 574 7.23 -17.00 -36.31
N GLY A 575 7.29 -17.45 -37.56
CA GLY A 575 8.02 -16.75 -38.62
C GLY A 575 9.52 -17.06 -38.65
N GLY A 576 10.32 -16.08 -39.10
CA GLY A 576 11.77 -16.20 -39.27
C GLY A 576 12.57 -15.24 -38.37
N ASP A 577 13.89 -15.21 -38.55
CA ASP A 577 14.79 -14.34 -37.78
C ASP A 577 14.53 -12.87 -38.12
N LEU A 578 13.96 -12.12 -37.18
CA LEU A 578 13.65 -10.71 -37.36
C LEU A 578 14.91 -9.83 -37.27
N ALA A 579 16.00 -10.34 -36.67
CA ALA A 579 17.27 -9.62 -36.55
C ALA A 579 17.95 -9.39 -37.91
N GLU A 580 17.59 -10.16 -38.95
CA GLU A 580 18.12 -9.98 -40.30
C GLU A 580 17.87 -8.57 -40.86
N LEU A 581 16.75 -7.96 -40.46
CA LEU A 581 16.35 -6.63 -40.91
C LEU A 581 17.24 -5.50 -40.35
N THR A 582 17.89 -5.72 -39.21
CA THR A 582 18.72 -4.70 -38.52
C THR A 582 20.19 -5.09 -38.43
N ARG A 583 20.56 -6.27 -38.92
CA ARG A 583 21.89 -6.88 -38.76
C ARG A 583 23.06 -5.94 -39.04
N VAL A 584 23.03 -5.25 -40.18
CA VAL A 584 24.16 -4.37 -40.58
C VAL A 584 24.37 -3.21 -39.61
N ASP A 585 23.28 -2.64 -39.09
CA ASP A 585 23.34 -1.50 -38.17
C ASP A 585 23.67 -1.98 -36.75
N ASP A 586 23.05 -3.09 -36.34
CA ASP A 586 23.27 -3.70 -35.02
C ASP A 586 24.72 -4.18 -34.87
N ASP A 587 25.30 -4.84 -35.88
CA ASP A 587 26.69 -5.33 -35.87
C ASP A 587 27.68 -4.17 -35.75
N LYS A 588 27.43 -3.05 -36.45
CA LYS A 588 28.25 -1.83 -36.32
C LYS A 588 28.16 -1.25 -34.92
N CYS A 589 26.96 -1.18 -34.34
CA CYS A 589 26.78 -0.62 -33.00
C CYS A 589 27.45 -1.50 -31.93
N MET A 590 27.27 -2.82 -32.01
CA MET A 590 27.94 -3.76 -31.12
C MET A 590 29.46 -3.68 -31.26
N ALA A 591 30.00 -3.63 -32.48
CA ALA A 591 31.44 -3.49 -32.70
C ALA A 591 32.03 -2.19 -32.15
N LYS A 592 31.22 -1.12 -32.08
CA LYS A 592 31.62 0.20 -31.57
C LYS A 592 31.69 0.25 -30.04
N TYR A 593 30.74 -0.36 -29.34
CA TYR A 593 30.60 -0.21 -27.88
C TYR A 593 30.97 -1.45 -27.08
N LEU A 594 30.92 -2.65 -27.66
CA LEU A 594 31.30 -3.88 -26.97
C LEU A 594 32.78 -4.23 -27.21
N PRO A 595 33.44 -4.90 -26.26
CA PRO A 595 34.80 -5.39 -26.42
C PRO A 595 34.92 -6.37 -27.60
N GLN A 596 35.98 -6.23 -28.38
CA GLN A 596 36.31 -7.17 -29.44
C GLN A 596 36.89 -8.45 -28.84
N LEU A 597 36.24 -9.58 -29.09
CA LEU A 597 36.62 -10.87 -28.53
C LEU A 597 37.95 -11.35 -29.15
N ALA A 598 38.96 -11.63 -28.33
CA ALA A 598 40.27 -12.04 -28.82
C ALA A 598 40.24 -13.48 -29.37
N ALA A 599 40.77 -13.69 -30.58
CA ALA A 599 40.83 -15.01 -31.20
C ALA A 599 41.67 -15.99 -30.36
N GLY A 600 41.05 -17.09 -29.91
CA GLY A 600 41.68 -18.10 -29.07
C GLY A 600 41.67 -17.81 -27.57
N ALA A 601 41.18 -16.65 -27.13
CA ALA A 601 40.89 -16.37 -25.72
C ALA A 601 39.54 -16.99 -25.32
N SER A 602 39.40 -17.37 -24.05
CA SER A 602 38.12 -17.85 -23.50
C SER A 602 37.23 -16.66 -23.13
N GLU A 603 36.78 -15.95 -24.15
CA GLU A 603 35.96 -14.72 -24.06
C GLU A 603 34.63 -14.89 -24.81
N SER A 604 33.57 -14.29 -24.26
CA SER A 604 32.22 -14.41 -24.83
C SER A 604 31.29 -13.30 -24.34
N ILE A 605 30.39 -12.82 -25.20
CA ILE A 605 29.28 -11.94 -24.79
C ILE A 605 28.08 -12.81 -24.43
N HIS A 606 27.64 -12.70 -23.18
CA HIS A 606 26.50 -13.43 -22.63
C HIS A 606 25.33 -12.47 -22.41
N GLN A 607 24.15 -12.88 -22.82
CA GLN A 607 22.93 -12.37 -22.19
C GLN A 607 22.71 -13.11 -20.87
N ALA A 608 22.09 -12.47 -19.88
CA ALA A 608 21.84 -13.10 -18.57
C ALA A 608 20.68 -12.48 -17.79
N THR A 609 20.25 -11.25 -18.11
CA THR A 609 19.07 -10.65 -17.48
C THR A 609 17.80 -10.85 -18.30
N ASN A 610 16.64 -10.67 -17.67
CA ASN A 610 15.39 -10.40 -18.39
C ASN A 610 15.43 -9.03 -19.08
N SER A 611 14.32 -8.67 -19.74
CA SER A 611 14.11 -7.35 -20.32
C SER A 611 13.04 -6.54 -19.56
N LEU A 612 13.03 -5.22 -19.74
CA LEU A 612 11.99 -4.28 -19.28
C LEU A 612 11.72 -3.27 -20.39
N SER A 613 10.50 -2.73 -20.48
CA SER A 613 10.25 -1.57 -21.35
C SER A 613 10.35 -0.26 -20.58
N ILE A 614 10.92 0.75 -21.22
CA ILE A 614 11.12 2.06 -20.62
C ILE A 614 10.79 3.18 -21.61
N THR A 615 10.06 4.19 -21.15
CA THR A 615 9.85 5.44 -21.87
C THR A 615 10.89 6.48 -21.43
N MET A 616 11.58 7.08 -22.40
CA MET A 616 12.66 8.07 -22.20
C MET A 616 12.14 9.47 -21.84
N CYS A 617 11.21 9.55 -20.89
CA CYS A 617 10.79 10.78 -20.21
C CYS A 617 10.43 10.47 -18.76
N LYS A 618 10.29 11.51 -17.93
CA LYS A 618 9.92 11.33 -16.51
C LYS A 618 8.42 11.24 -16.38
N ARG A 619 7.92 10.29 -15.60
CA ARG A 619 6.51 10.12 -15.25
C ARG A 619 5.93 11.39 -14.63
N ALA A 620 6.73 12.14 -13.88
CA ALA A 620 6.33 13.41 -13.27
C ALA A 620 6.05 14.52 -14.30
N ASP A 621 6.51 14.39 -15.55
CA ASP A 621 6.32 15.42 -16.58
C ASP A 621 4.92 15.30 -17.20
N ALA A 622 4.15 16.39 -17.15
CA ALA A 622 2.76 16.41 -17.64
C ALA A 622 2.60 16.11 -19.15
N SER A 623 3.67 16.23 -19.94
CA SER A 623 3.69 15.92 -21.38
C SER A 623 4.28 14.54 -21.70
N CYS A 624 4.64 13.74 -20.69
CA CYS A 624 5.28 12.44 -20.89
C CYS A 624 4.22 11.36 -21.17
N GLU A 625 4.11 10.98 -22.44
CA GLU A 625 3.28 9.86 -22.89
C GLU A 625 4.14 8.79 -23.58
N PRO A 626 3.89 7.49 -23.32
CA PRO A 626 4.54 6.41 -24.06
C PRO A 626 4.12 6.39 -25.52
N THR A 627 5.10 6.49 -26.41
CA THR A 627 4.95 6.38 -27.86
C THR A 627 5.93 5.35 -28.41
N VAL A 628 5.71 4.92 -29.65
CA VAL A 628 6.64 4.03 -30.36
C VAL A 628 8.03 4.65 -30.58
N TYR A 629 8.17 5.98 -30.48
CA TYR A 629 9.42 6.69 -30.75
C TYR A 629 10.27 6.92 -29.50
N ASN A 630 9.64 7.02 -28.33
CA ASN A 630 10.32 7.29 -27.06
C ASN A 630 10.30 6.09 -26.10
N THR A 631 9.74 4.95 -26.51
CA THR A 631 9.65 3.74 -25.68
C THR A 631 10.50 2.62 -26.26
N PHE A 632 11.35 2.05 -25.41
CA PHE A 632 12.37 1.08 -25.78
C PHE A 632 12.33 -0.14 -24.88
N VAL A 633 12.96 -1.22 -25.34
CA VAL A 633 13.28 -2.39 -24.52
C VAL A 633 14.72 -2.25 -24.03
N MET A 634 14.89 -2.38 -22.72
CA MET A 634 16.18 -2.40 -22.03
C MET A 634 16.51 -3.84 -21.61
N ALA A 635 17.78 -4.22 -21.73
CA ALA A 635 18.36 -5.46 -21.23
C ALA A 635 19.81 -5.24 -20.78
N ILE A 636 20.38 -6.18 -20.02
CA ILE A 636 21.80 -6.16 -19.64
C ILE A 636 22.49 -7.41 -20.23
N ILE A 637 23.55 -7.17 -20.98
CA ILE A 637 24.45 -8.19 -21.51
C ILE A 637 25.78 -8.11 -20.77
N GLN A 638 26.58 -9.16 -20.79
CA GLN A 638 27.81 -9.25 -20.02
C GLN A 638 28.95 -9.75 -20.88
N HIS A 639 30.05 -9.01 -20.92
CA HIS A 639 31.29 -9.51 -21.46
C HIS A 639 31.94 -10.42 -20.42
N LYS A 640 31.98 -11.72 -20.72
CA LYS A 640 32.58 -12.74 -19.88
C LYS A 640 33.99 -13.04 -20.38
N VAL A 641 34.96 -12.97 -19.48
CA VAL A 641 36.33 -13.41 -19.71
C VAL A 641 36.66 -14.52 -18.72
N PHE A 642 37.21 -15.64 -19.20
CA PHE A 642 37.65 -16.74 -18.36
C PHE A 642 39.17 -16.82 -18.32
N HIS A 643 39.73 -16.72 -17.12
CA HIS A 643 41.16 -16.71 -16.84
C HIS A 643 41.47 -17.72 -15.73
N ASP A 644 42.26 -18.76 -16.03
CA ASP A 644 42.87 -19.66 -15.04
C ASP A 644 41.91 -20.09 -13.90
N LEU A 645 40.76 -20.69 -14.25
CA LEU A 645 39.71 -21.17 -13.34
C LEU A 645 38.77 -20.11 -12.73
N HIS A 646 38.87 -18.85 -13.16
CA HIS A 646 38.03 -17.76 -12.68
C HIS A 646 37.35 -17.01 -13.85
N SER A 647 36.08 -16.61 -13.68
CA SER A 647 35.35 -15.80 -14.66
C SER A 647 35.23 -14.37 -14.19
N VAL A 648 35.40 -13.41 -15.10
CA VAL A 648 35.11 -11.99 -14.87
C VAL A 648 33.96 -11.60 -15.78
N TYR A 649 33.00 -10.85 -15.26
CA TYR A 649 31.84 -10.37 -15.98
C TYR A 649 31.81 -8.84 -15.96
N GLU A 650 31.70 -8.24 -17.14
CA GLU A 650 31.53 -6.81 -17.32
C GLU A 650 30.15 -6.52 -17.95
N PRO A 651 29.16 -6.07 -17.16
CA PRO A 651 27.78 -5.87 -17.62
C PRO A 651 27.60 -4.56 -18.40
N TYR A 652 26.90 -4.58 -19.53
CA TYR A 652 26.57 -3.45 -20.38
C TYR A 652 25.05 -3.33 -20.55
N VAL A 653 24.52 -2.12 -20.46
CA VAL A 653 23.10 -1.84 -20.71
C VAL A 653 22.90 -1.73 -22.22
N VAL A 654 21.89 -2.42 -22.74
CA VAL A 654 21.52 -2.40 -24.15
C VAL A 654 20.07 -1.96 -24.26
N VAL A 655 19.83 -1.00 -25.14
CA VAL A 655 18.52 -0.43 -25.42
C VAL A 655 18.21 -0.60 -26.90
N PHE A 656 17.04 -1.11 -27.22
CA PHE A 656 16.57 -1.28 -28.59
C PHE A 656 15.10 -0.90 -28.73
N GLN A 657 14.69 -0.56 -29.95
CA GLN A 657 13.31 -0.12 -30.22
C GLN A 657 12.29 -1.18 -29.80
N GLN A 658 11.19 -0.77 -29.17
CA GLN A 658 10.11 -1.70 -28.81
C GLN A 658 9.20 -2.04 -30.01
N SER A 659 9.27 -1.26 -31.09
CA SER A 659 8.60 -1.56 -32.36
C SER A 659 9.52 -2.33 -33.29
N ALA A 660 8.95 -3.21 -34.11
CA ALA A 660 9.66 -3.82 -35.23
C ALA A 660 10.31 -2.74 -36.13
N PRO A 661 11.55 -2.94 -36.61
CA PRO A 661 12.31 -4.19 -36.59
C PRO A 661 13.21 -4.40 -35.35
N PHE A 662 12.97 -3.72 -34.23
CA PHE A 662 13.70 -3.90 -32.95
C PHE A 662 15.20 -3.56 -33.03
N ARG A 663 15.53 -2.53 -33.83
CA ARG A 663 16.90 -2.03 -34.04
C ARG A 663 17.53 -1.61 -32.72
N LEU A 664 18.82 -1.88 -32.54
CA LEU A 664 19.61 -1.32 -31.43
C LEU A 664 19.57 0.20 -31.48
N HIS A 665 19.24 0.81 -30.34
CA HIS A 665 19.20 2.26 -30.19
C HIS A 665 20.47 2.78 -29.49
N ALA A 666 20.88 2.12 -28.41
CA ALA A 666 22.08 2.49 -27.68
C ALA A 666 22.66 1.33 -26.86
N ILE A 667 23.97 1.41 -26.58
CA ILE A 667 24.68 0.52 -25.65
C ILE A 667 25.48 1.39 -24.69
N SER A 668 25.56 1.04 -23.41
CA SER A 668 26.36 1.78 -22.45
C SER A 668 27.83 1.85 -22.90
N SER A 669 28.41 3.04 -22.88
CA SER A 669 29.81 3.25 -23.32
C SER A 669 30.85 2.63 -22.38
N LYS A 670 30.43 2.29 -21.16
CA LYS A 670 31.22 1.64 -20.11
C LYS A 670 30.40 0.51 -19.47
N PRO A 671 31.06 -0.50 -18.89
CA PRO A 671 30.37 -1.51 -18.11
C PRO A 671 29.87 -0.92 -16.78
N LEU A 672 28.77 -1.46 -16.26
CA LEU A 672 28.25 -1.10 -14.94
C LEU A 672 29.21 -1.57 -13.85
N TRP A 673 29.47 -0.68 -12.90
CA TRP A 673 30.31 -0.97 -11.76
C TRP A 673 29.51 -0.88 -10.47
N VAL A 674 29.38 -2.01 -9.77
CA VAL A 674 28.74 -2.06 -8.45
C VAL A 674 29.75 -1.59 -7.40
N HIS A 675 29.42 -0.50 -6.68
CA HIS A 675 30.27 0.02 -5.62
C HIS A 675 30.60 -1.07 -4.59
N GLY A 676 31.88 -1.20 -4.26
CA GLY A 676 32.38 -2.23 -3.36
C GLY A 676 32.82 -3.53 -4.04
N ARG A 677 32.66 -3.70 -5.37
CA ARG A 677 33.29 -4.80 -6.13
C ARG A 677 34.81 -4.80 -5.94
N GLY A 678 35.40 -5.94 -5.61
CA GLY A 678 36.85 -6.07 -5.42
C GLY A 678 37.63 -5.74 -6.69
N THR A 679 38.62 -4.85 -6.59
CA THR A 679 39.49 -4.47 -7.71
C THR A 679 40.65 -5.47 -7.87
N LYS A 680 41.52 -5.24 -8.86
CA LYS A 680 42.67 -6.13 -9.12
C LYS A 680 43.54 -6.28 -7.88
N GLY A 681 43.71 -7.51 -7.41
CA GLY A 681 44.49 -7.80 -6.20
C GLY A 681 43.67 -7.86 -4.91
N GLU A 682 42.39 -7.48 -4.93
CA GLU A 682 41.50 -7.47 -3.77
C GLU A 682 40.46 -8.60 -3.83
N LYS A 683 39.96 -9.02 -2.65
CA LYS A 683 38.87 -10.03 -2.52
C LYS A 683 39.05 -11.30 -3.36
N ARG A 684 40.24 -11.90 -3.28
CA ARG A 684 40.56 -13.18 -3.92
C ARG A 684 39.53 -14.27 -3.51
N PRO A 685 38.89 -14.96 -4.46
CA PRO A 685 37.97 -16.06 -4.17
C PRO A 685 38.72 -17.28 -3.62
N LYS A 686 38.10 -18.01 -2.68
CA LYS A 686 38.72 -19.19 -2.04
C LYS A 686 39.03 -20.33 -3.02
N LYS A 687 38.27 -20.41 -4.11
CA LYS A 687 38.44 -21.41 -5.19
C LYS A 687 39.72 -21.21 -6.01
N VAL A 688 40.35 -20.03 -5.96
CA VAL A 688 41.57 -19.72 -6.73
C VAL A 688 42.82 -20.04 -5.89
N PRO A 689 43.63 -21.05 -6.24
CA PRO A 689 44.77 -21.52 -5.43
C PRO A 689 45.80 -20.42 -5.14
N ASP A 690 46.26 -20.25 -3.89
CA ASP A 690 47.12 -19.14 -3.44
C ASP A 690 48.41 -18.92 -4.25
N ASN A 691 48.93 -19.98 -4.87
CA ASN A 691 50.12 -19.95 -5.71
C ASN A 691 49.91 -19.28 -7.09
N MET A 692 48.66 -18.99 -7.47
CA MET A 692 48.36 -18.22 -8.69
C MET A 692 48.32 -16.71 -8.40
N PRO A 693 48.84 -15.87 -9.31
CA PRO A 693 48.73 -14.42 -9.19
C PRO A 693 47.27 -13.96 -9.30
N TRP A 694 46.82 -13.11 -8.38
CA TRP A 694 45.47 -12.53 -8.41
C TRP A 694 45.51 -11.13 -9.03
N VAL A 695 45.26 -11.05 -10.34
CA VAL A 695 45.27 -9.82 -11.13
C VAL A 695 43.89 -9.47 -11.71
N GLN A 696 42.86 -10.17 -11.26
CA GLN A 696 41.48 -10.08 -11.72
C GLN A 696 40.61 -9.33 -10.70
N THR A 697 39.41 -8.95 -11.10
CA THR A 697 38.38 -8.38 -10.21
C THR A 697 37.45 -9.47 -9.68
N GLU A 698 36.74 -9.18 -8.60
CA GLU A 698 35.63 -10.01 -8.10
C GLU A 698 34.59 -10.26 -9.21
N MET A 699 34.14 -11.52 -9.33
CA MET A 699 33.10 -11.98 -10.25
C MET A 699 31.74 -11.49 -9.78
N ILE A 700 31.20 -10.48 -10.46
CA ILE A 700 29.84 -9.98 -10.26
C ILE A 700 29.07 -10.11 -11.56
N TYR A 701 27.96 -10.84 -11.55
CA TYR A 701 27.12 -11.05 -12.72
C TYR A 701 25.67 -10.67 -12.44
N VAL A 702 25.09 -9.83 -13.30
CA VAL A 702 23.70 -9.37 -13.16
C VAL A 702 22.75 -10.44 -13.70
N THR A 703 21.75 -10.83 -12.90
CA THR A 703 20.87 -11.98 -13.19
C THR A 703 19.44 -11.56 -13.50
N SER A 704 18.96 -10.44 -12.96
CA SER A 704 17.57 -9.99 -13.14
C SER A 704 17.41 -8.50 -12.90
N MET A 705 16.33 -7.94 -13.46
CA MET A 705 15.90 -6.57 -13.19
C MET A 705 14.38 -6.46 -13.18
N ASN A 706 13.83 -5.70 -12.24
CA ASN A 706 12.39 -5.42 -12.14
C ASN A 706 12.16 -3.99 -11.67
N TRP A 707 11.02 -3.40 -12.03
CA TRP A 707 10.60 -2.12 -11.45
C TRP A 707 10.30 -2.29 -9.95
N LYS A 708 10.75 -1.33 -9.14
CA LYS A 708 10.58 -1.34 -7.68
C LYS A 708 9.14 -0.97 -7.27
N GLN A 709 8.46 -0.12 -8.04
CA GLN A 709 7.14 0.36 -7.61
C GLN A 709 6.11 -0.77 -7.58
N GLN A 710 5.37 -0.87 -6.48
CA GLN A 710 4.30 -1.86 -6.37
C GLN A 710 3.23 -1.63 -7.46
N GLY A 711 2.79 -2.72 -8.10
CA GLY A 711 1.81 -2.70 -9.18
C GLY A 711 2.38 -2.33 -10.55
N GLN A 712 3.63 -1.88 -10.63
CA GLN A 712 4.33 -1.67 -11.89
C GLN A 712 4.70 -3.02 -12.51
N ARG A 713 4.39 -3.19 -13.81
CA ARG A 713 4.56 -4.46 -14.55
C ARG A 713 5.81 -4.41 -15.44
N TYR A 714 5.66 -4.53 -16.77
CA TYR A 714 6.78 -4.54 -17.72
C TYR A 714 7.35 -3.14 -18.01
N HIS A 715 6.51 -2.10 -17.89
CA HIS A 715 6.79 -0.74 -18.37
C HIS A 715 7.11 0.25 -17.26
N GLY A 716 8.08 1.14 -17.51
CA GLY A 716 8.44 2.26 -16.64
C GLY A 716 9.01 3.49 -17.35
N TYR A 717 9.49 4.44 -16.54
CA TYR A 717 9.94 5.78 -16.91
C TYR A 717 11.31 6.09 -16.31
N LEU A 718 11.94 7.19 -16.72
CA LEU A 718 13.31 7.55 -16.30
C LEU A 718 13.45 7.84 -14.79
N ASP A 719 12.39 8.34 -14.16
CA ASP A 719 12.31 8.63 -12.72
C ASP A 719 11.77 7.45 -11.90
N ASP A 720 11.54 6.29 -12.52
CA ASP A 720 11.21 5.06 -11.80
C ASP A 720 12.50 4.35 -11.33
N VAL A 721 12.39 3.61 -10.23
CA VAL A 721 13.51 2.86 -9.64
C VAL A 721 13.49 1.42 -10.11
N VAL A 722 14.64 0.91 -10.55
CA VAL A 722 14.88 -0.48 -10.95
C VAL A 722 15.57 -1.23 -9.81
N LEU A 723 15.05 -2.40 -9.45
CA LEU A 723 15.74 -3.38 -8.62
C LEU A 723 16.53 -4.33 -9.52
N MET A 724 17.85 -4.39 -9.34
CA MET A 724 18.74 -5.30 -10.06
C MET A 724 19.28 -6.38 -9.12
N GLY A 725 19.07 -7.65 -9.48
CA GLY A 725 19.65 -8.81 -8.82
C GLY A 725 20.99 -9.19 -9.45
N PHE A 726 21.97 -9.57 -8.63
CA PHE A 726 23.29 -10.01 -9.08
C PHE A 726 23.89 -11.09 -8.17
N GLY A 727 24.72 -11.95 -8.75
CA GLY A 727 25.53 -12.93 -8.01
C GLY A 727 26.95 -12.43 -7.78
N ILE A 728 27.56 -12.88 -6.69
CA ILE A 728 28.95 -12.60 -6.32
C ILE A 728 29.66 -13.95 -6.11
N GLU A 729 30.65 -14.23 -6.95
CA GLU A 729 31.54 -15.40 -6.86
C GLU A 729 30.89 -16.80 -6.90
N ASP A 730 29.61 -16.89 -7.29
CA ASP A 730 28.75 -18.07 -7.11
C ASP A 730 28.58 -18.50 -5.63
N GLU A 731 28.92 -17.60 -4.69
CA GLU A 731 28.85 -17.85 -3.25
C GLU A 731 27.73 -17.05 -2.57
N ARG A 732 27.41 -15.87 -3.11
CA ARG A 732 26.44 -14.93 -2.52
C ARG A 732 25.58 -14.28 -3.61
N SER A 733 24.43 -13.78 -3.19
CA SER A 733 23.55 -12.98 -4.03
C SER A 733 23.39 -11.58 -3.42
N GLY A 734 23.16 -10.59 -4.28
CA GLY A 734 22.89 -9.21 -3.93
C GLY A 734 21.72 -8.66 -4.73
N VAL A 735 21.12 -7.60 -4.18
CA VAL A 735 20.14 -6.77 -4.88
C VAL A 735 20.51 -5.31 -4.65
N ILE A 736 20.31 -4.48 -5.65
CA ILE A 736 20.51 -3.03 -5.57
C ILE A 736 19.34 -2.32 -6.23
N ASP A 737 18.89 -1.22 -5.65
CA ASP A 737 17.99 -0.28 -6.31
C ASP A 737 18.79 0.84 -7.00
N VAL A 738 18.40 1.16 -8.22
CA VAL A 738 19.04 2.20 -9.05
C VAL A 738 17.94 3.00 -9.76
N MET A 739 18.10 4.32 -9.87
CA MET A 739 17.20 5.11 -10.70
C MET A 739 17.39 4.73 -12.16
N ALA A 740 16.32 4.63 -12.95
CA ALA A 740 16.44 4.26 -14.35
C ALA A 740 17.26 5.29 -15.16
N GLU A 741 17.14 6.59 -14.87
CA GLU A 741 17.96 7.63 -15.49
C GLU A 741 19.46 7.44 -15.22
N ASP A 742 19.84 7.04 -14.01
CA ASP A 742 21.24 6.79 -13.65
C ASP A 742 21.78 5.52 -14.31
N LEU A 743 20.93 4.48 -14.43
CA LEU A 743 21.28 3.23 -15.12
C LEU A 743 21.53 3.45 -16.62
N LEU A 744 20.84 4.42 -17.21
CA LEU A 744 20.94 4.79 -18.62
C LEU A 744 21.91 5.95 -18.87
N GLU A 745 22.59 6.43 -17.83
CA GLU A 745 23.61 7.46 -17.98
C GLU A 745 24.79 6.91 -18.80
N GLY A 746 25.27 7.70 -19.77
CA GLY A 746 26.42 7.33 -20.59
C GLY A 746 26.13 6.26 -21.66
N LEU A 747 24.85 6.09 -22.04
CA LEU A 747 24.47 5.39 -23.27
C LEU A 747 25.14 6.03 -24.49
N GLY A 748 25.82 5.20 -25.28
CA GLY A 748 26.31 5.55 -26.60
C GLY A 748 25.26 5.20 -27.64
N GLU A 749 24.73 6.21 -28.32
CA GLU A 749 23.76 6.02 -29.39
C GLU A 749 24.38 5.24 -30.58
N CYS A 750 23.62 4.30 -31.11
CA CYS A 750 23.97 3.55 -32.32
C CYS A 750 23.89 4.43 -33.58
N ASP A 751 23.10 5.51 -33.53
CA ASP A 751 22.91 6.47 -34.62
C ASP A 751 24.04 7.51 -34.63
N MET A 752 25.08 7.24 -35.42
CA MET A 752 25.94 8.22 -36.12
C MET A 752 26.52 7.59 -37.38
#